data_AF-A0A6A5S3B1-F1
#
_entry.id   AF-A0A6A5S3B1-F1
#
_cell.length_a   1.000
_cell.length_b   1.000
_cell.length_c   1.000
_cell.angle_alpha   90.00
_cell.angle_beta   90.00
_cell.angle_gamma   90.00
#
_symmetry.space_group_name_H-M   'P 1'
#
loop_
_entity.id
_entity.type
_entity.pdbx_description
1 polymer ?
#
loop_
_entity_poly.entity_id
_entity_poly.type
_entity_poly.pdbx_seq_one_letter_code
_entity_poly.pdbx_strand_id
1 'polypeptide(L)'
;MRSKADWQLAEPGVMLYMPATRVNIEDTKHLLSQLGVTADASHETNQSQASNVSDTILPSCESLHGDWVQQEPEPIETARIDFARDYSPATLAGTDDEELFVDVESATRLLTPVSSVSPDIVLQLIEAAESASTLSNEPCIATTTDSTEDFLDICYDSERTDFQESPSPTIRKAKKVTKCATGAVSRHFKAKARSSATQPPIRRPDFGNRLDCKKQATKKPKSAYAQSLQDLADIESPPPHNWDDNERELLCILNRWYCGQDRTEELRIFAKIFNSITKLDIPSKRVRAQFENHLRLYGEEAYPVFSRVFSVPFNDPEDSYAELRALVEAEATALNLDLKQRQGDSIVRSGTAKFAKSLKTRTYYQFLVQRVSEEEEWQANQVAMTGNRIEAPPSLTTMSMAVSMPSEEDWKILTDFEQSPTLKVPEPPPLRPHLTFRVWDAKNRTKFIDGSFVAQAFFENDWPRPFPAPIALDDPSEVGKILTVLHLSKEGDTPVYISTAASLLQALSYAMSMQRPQLALIDLDAPGLQQTNKLHHAANVFPWLKSQGLARWARYKGHGEHLVWADIPSDAVLHVLNLENLIRELNSDTDCHDLMHFNAFTSAAKTNTIASTLRENNVLLNTTTARALGKTAKAFGLNLGNFTLEHLQDFVARILDGWTISKPDNMDIHTMSSLAATFATALGPHAGGFNLQAVMAAFQEGVDQGTRCIAHWSRSRTGSRRKRFRSA
;
A
#
# COMPACT_ATOMS: atom_id res chain seq x y z
N MET A 1 39.94 -8.03 -27.14
CA MET A 1 38.92 -8.01 -28.20
C MET A 1 37.66 -8.68 -27.68
N ARG A 2 36.50 -8.01 -27.68
CA ARG A 2 35.22 -8.62 -27.27
C ARG A 2 34.47 -9.06 -28.52
N SER A 3 34.05 -10.32 -28.59
CA SER A 3 33.06 -10.72 -29.61
C SER A 3 31.69 -10.18 -29.22
N LYS A 4 30.91 -9.73 -30.21
CA LYS A 4 29.51 -9.36 -30.02
C LYS A 4 28.64 -10.63 -30.00
N ALA A 5 27.59 -10.61 -29.19
CA ALA A 5 26.54 -11.62 -29.27
C ALA A 5 25.78 -11.47 -30.58
N ASP A 6 25.34 -12.59 -31.15
CA ASP A 6 24.68 -12.63 -32.46
C ASP A 6 23.46 -13.56 -32.44
N TRP A 7 22.47 -13.25 -33.28
CA TRP A 7 21.25 -14.04 -33.42
C TRP A 7 21.31 -14.82 -34.72
N GLN A 8 21.11 -16.13 -34.65
CA GLN A 8 21.15 -16.99 -35.84
C GLN A 8 19.83 -17.73 -36.01
N LEU A 9 19.33 -17.73 -37.24
CA LEU A 9 18.13 -18.47 -37.61
C LEU A 9 18.46 -19.96 -37.63
N ALA A 10 17.76 -20.75 -36.81
CA ALA A 10 17.96 -22.19 -36.73
C ALA A 10 17.02 -22.94 -37.66
N GLU A 11 15.75 -22.50 -37.71
CA GLU A 11 14.68 -23.02 -38.57
C GLU A 11 13.67 -21.89 -38.87
N PRO A 12 12.76 -22.03 -39.86
CA PRO A 12 11.74 -21.02 -40.13
C PRO A 12 10.91 -20.70 -38.88
N GLY A 13 10.98 -19.46 -38.42
CA GLY A 13 10.28 -18.97 -37.22
C GLY A 13 11.02 -19.22 -35.89
N VAL A 14 12.23 -19.77 -35.89
CA VAL A 14 13.01 -20.02 -34.66
C VAL A 14 14.40 -19.38 -34.74
N MET A 15 14.62 -18.35 -33.92
CA MET A 15 15.93 -17.72 -33.73
C MET A 15 16.62 -18.23 -32.47
N LEU A 16 17.89 -18.63 -32.59
CA LEU A 16 18.74 -19.01 -31.47
C LEU A 16 19.67 -17.85 -31.11
N TYR A 17 19.63 -17.46 -29.83
CA TYR A 17 20.57 -16.49 -29.28
C TYR A 17 21.90 -17.15 -28.96
N MET A 18 22.98 -16.66 -29.57
CA MET A 18 24.33 -17.11 -29.26
C MET A 18 25.02 -16.03 -28.40
N PRO A 19 25.07 -16.22 -27.06
CA PRO A 19 25.73 -15.25 -26.20
C PRO A 19 27.23 -15.21 -26.48
N ALA A 20 27.81 -14.01 -26.45
CA ALA A 20 29.25 -13.83 -26.59
C ALA A 20 29.98 -14.67 -25.53
N THR A 21 30.82 -15.61 -25.98
CA THR A 21 31.61 -16.46 -25.09
C THR A 21 32.60 -15.59 -24.31
N ARG A 22 32.50 -15.63 -22.99
CA ARG A 22 33.48 -14.99 -22.11
C ARG A 22 34.80 -15.74 -22.24
N VAL A 23 35.84 -15.04 -22.67
CA VAL A 23 37.22 -15.53 -22.54
C VAL A 23 37.47 -15.76 -21.05
N ASN A 24 37.86 -16.99 -20.71
CA ASN A 24 38.14 -17.39 -19.33
C ASN A 24 39.35 -16.59 -18.80
N ILE A 25 39.16 -15.90 -17.67
CA ILE A 25 40.18 -15.06 -17.04
C ILE A 25 41.33 -15.92 -16.46
N GLU A 26 41.10 -17.21 -16.25
CA GLU A 26 42.16 -18.13 -15.80
C GLU A 26 43.17 -18.46 -16.91
N ASP A 27 42.73 -18.53 -18.17
CA ASP A 27 43.63 -18.77 -19.31
C ASP A 27 44.54 -17.56 -19.59
N THR A 28 44.08 -16.35 -19.26
CA THR A 28 44.89 -15.13 -19.36
C THR A 28 45.85 -14.95 -18.19
N LYS A 29 45.54 -15.49 -17.00
CA LYS A 29 46.50 -15.56 -15.89
C LYS A 29 47.63 -16.55 -16.15
N HIS A 30 47.35 -17.66 -16.82
CA HIS A 30 48.39 -18.64 -17.19
C HIS A 30 49.33 -18.10 -18.29
N LEU A 31 48.82 -17.25 -19.19
CA LEU A 31 49.62 -16.55 -20.21
C LEU A 31 50.47 -15.41 -19.64
N LEU A 32 49.99 -14.68 -18.63
CA LEU A 32 50.76 -13.61 -17.96
C LEU A 32 51.81 -14.16 -16.98
N SER A 33 51.54 -15.32 -16.37
CA SER A 33 52.52 -16.08 -15.58
C SER A 33 53.74 -16.53 -16.40
N GLN A 34 53.54 -16.83 -17.70
CA GLN A 34 54.64 -17.19 -18.61
C GLN A 34 55.48 -15.99 -19.08
N LEU A 35 55.06 -14.75 -18.81
CA LEU A 35 55.72 -13.53 -19.31
C LEU A 35 56.62 -12.82 -18.29
N GLY A 36 56.81 -13.38 -17.08
CA GLY A 36 57.95 -13.06 -16.21
C GLY A 36 58.15 -11.59 -15.86
N VAL A 37 57.09 -10.86 -15.48
CA VAL A 37 57.21 -9.47 -15.02
C VAL A 37 57.12 -9.41 -13.50
N THR A 38 58.27 -9.27 -12.84
CA THR A 38 58.36 -8.89 -11.42
C THR A 38 58.65 -7.39 -11.31
N ALA A 39 58.01 -6.71 -10.36
CA ALA A 39 58.45 -5.40 -9.90
C ALA A 39 58.15 -5.24 -8.41
N ASP A 40 59.24 -5.30 -7.65
CA ASP A 40 59.37 -5.05 -6.22
C ASP A 40 59.38 -3.54 -5.88
N ALA A 41 59.25 -3.31 -4.56
CA ALA A 41 59.81 -2.19 -3.77
C ALA A 41 59.06 -0.84 -3.82
N SER A 42 58.99 -0.01 -2.78
CA SER A 42 59.28 -0.09 -1.33
C SER A 42 58.86 1.25 -0.70
N HIS A 43 58.69 1.27 0.62
CA HIS A 43 58.55 2.42 1.54
C HIS A 43 59.25 3.74 1.14
N GLU A 44 58.62 4.89 1.47
CA GLU A 44 59.18 5.87 2.42
C GLU A 44 58.20 6.98 2.85
N THR A 45 58.34 7.34 4.13
CA THR A 45 57.71 8.37 4.96
C THR A 45 58.14 9.79 4.62
N ASN A 46 57.27 10.81 4.83
CA ASN A 46 57.67 12.00 5.60
C ASN A 46 56.52 12.86 6.12
N GLN A 47 56.69 13.27 7.38
CA GLN A 47 55.91 14.25 8.13
C GLN A 47 56.28 15.68 7.70
N SER A 48 55.38 16.65 7.89
CA SER A 48 55.47 17.67 8.96
C SER A 48 54.83 19.03 8.64
N GLN A 49 54.23 19.59 9.70
CA GLN A 49 54.16 21.02 10.10
C GLN A 49 53.14 22.01 9.50
N ALA A 50 52.04 22.15 10.26
CA ALA A 50 51.58 23.33 11.01
C ALA A 50 52.08 24.76 10.66
N SER A 51 51.11 25.69 10.51
CA SER A 51 50.97 26.99 11.22
C SER A 51 49.91 27.85 10.49
N ASN A 52 48.77 28.18 11.10
CA ASN A 52 48.45 29.28 12.02
C ASN A 52 48.09 30.63 11.37
N VAL A 53 46.86 31.11 11.70
CA VAL A 53 46.45 32.52 11.95
C VAL A 53 46.40 33.41 10.68
N SER A 54 45.37 34.19 10.32
CA SER A 54 44.45 35.09 11.05
C SER A 54 43.35 35.50 10.05
N ASP A 55 42.09 35.52 10.46
CA ASP A 55 41.29 36.73 10.69
C ASP A 55 40.92 37.62 9.48
N THR A 56 39.69 38.11 9.61
CA THR A 56 39.17 39.42 9.16
C THR A 56 38.50 39.59 7.78
N ILE A 57 37.22 39.97 7.88
CA ILE A 57 36.56 41.12 7.22
C ILE A 57 35.70 40.82 5.96
N LEU A 58 34.39 40.92 6.18
CA LEU A 58 33.35 41.28 5.21
C LEU A 58 33.72 42.55 4.43
N PRO A 59 33.16 42.73 3.22
CA PRO A 59 32.35 43.93 3.09
C PRO A 59 31.03 43.71 2.36
N SER A 60 30.00 44.34 2.91
CA SER A 60 28.85 44.89 2.22
C SER A 60 29.22 46.15 1.42
N CYS A 61 28.67 46.31 0.20
CA CYS A 61 28.28 47.58 -0.47
C CYS A 61 27.45 47.15 -1.69
N GLU A 62 26.15 47.44 -1.80
CA GLU A 62 25.50 48.72 -2.14
C GLU A 62 25.65 49.18 -3.62
N SER A 63 24.49 49.12 -4.30
CA SER A 63 23.83 50.15 -5.13
C SER A 63 24.53 50.82 -6.34
N LEU A 64 23.82 50.79 -7.48
CA LEU A 64 23.69 51.85 -8.52
C LEU A 64 22.65 51.33 -9.54
N HIS A 65 21.40 51.80 -9.51
CA HIS A 65 20.84 52.91 -10.32
C HIS A 65 20.82 52.67 -11.84
N GLY A 66 19.61 52.73 -12.41
CA GLY A 66 19.30 52.70 -13.83
C GLY A 66 17.80 52.88 -14.05
N ASP A 67 17.42 54.11 -14.37
CA ASP A 67 16.09 54.71 -14.33
C ASP A 67 15.11 54.30 -15.46
N TRP A 68 13.83 54.33 -15.09
CA TRP A 68 12.64 54.84 -15.80
C TRP A 68 12.58 54.84 -17.35
N VAL A 69 11.57 54.13 -17.87
CA VAL A 69 10.74 54.63 -18.98
C VAL A 69 9.27 54.39 -18.63
N GLN A 70 8.57 55.46 -18.29
CA GLN A 70 7.10 55.55 -18.30
C GLN A 70 6.62 55.59 -19.76
N GLN A 71 5.62 54.78 -20.09
CA GLN A 71 4.73 55.08 -21.21
C GLN A 71 3.32 55.30 -20.66
N GLU A 72 2.86 56.54 -20.79
CA GLU A 72 1.49 56.97 -20.56
C GLU A 72 0.53 56.34 -21.60
N PRO A 73 -0.72 56.04 -21.23
CA PRO A 73 -1.78 55.73 -22.16
C PRO A 73 -2.62 56.99 -22.46
N GLU A 74 -2.88 57.26 -23.74
CA GLU A 74 -3.90 58.22 -24.18
C GLU A 74 -5.08 57.48 -24.87
N PRO A 75 -6.28 58.07 -24.87
CA PRO A 75 -7.59 57.40 -24.83
C PRO A 75 -8.34 57.44 -26.18
N ILE A 76 -9.68 57.20 -26.14
CA ILE A 76 -10.74 57.33 -27.18
C ILE A 76 -11.37 55.94 -27.49
N GLU A 77 -12.68 55.67 -27.52
CA GLU A 77 -13.91 56.46 -27.38
C GLU A 77 -15.08 55.53 -26.97
N THR A 78 -16.03 56.12 -26.27
CA THR A 78 -17.33 55.58 -25.86
C THR A 78 -18.33 55.44 -27.01
N ALA A 79 -19.13 54.37 -27.01
CA ALA A 79 -20.48 54.39 -27.56
C ALA A 79 -21.46 53.65 -26.63
N ARG A 80 -22.33 54.42 -25.98
CA ARG A 80 -23.56 54.02 -25.30
C ARG A 80 -24.59 53.53 -26.33
N ILE A 81 -25.40 52.51 -25.99
CA ILE A 81 -26.87 52.53 -26.19
C ILE A 81 -27.54 51.75 -25.04
N ASP A 82 -28.56 52.39 -24.46
CA ASP A 82 -29.41 52.00 -23.33
C ASP A 82 -30.58 51.04 -23.69
N PHE A 83 -31.38 50.76 -22.64
CA PHE A 83 -32.76 50.21 -22.54
C PHE A 83 -32.84 48.73 -22.13
N ALA A 84 -33.15 48.36 -20.88
CA ALA A 84 -34.32 48.62 -20.01
C ALA A 84 -35.54 47.72 -20.28
N ARG A 85 -35.86 46.94 -19.23
CA ARG A 85 -37.19 46.66 -18.66
C ARG A 85 -38.29 45.95 -19.49
N ASP A 86 -38.72 44.85 -18.87
CA ASP A 86 -40.11 44.53 -18.46
C ASP A 86 -40.92 43.46 -19.23
N TYR A 87 -41.64 42.71 -18.38
CA TYR A 87 -42.87 41.92 -18.56
C TYR A 87 -42.85 40.50 -19.18
N SER A 88 -43.04 39.55 -18.26
CA SER A 88 -43.88 38.34 -18.40
C SER A 88 -45.31 38.69 -18.87
N PRO A 89 -46.04 37.79 -19.56
CA PRO A 89 -47.07 37.03 -18.82
C PRO A 89 -47.39 35.60 -19.33
N ALA A 90 -47.71 34.74 -18.35
CA ALA A 90 -48.90 33.88 -18.20
C ALA A 90 -49.54 33.09 -19.38
N THR A 91 -49.58 31.75 -19.18
CA THR A 91 -50.77 30.84 -19.15
C THR A 91 -51.75 30.75 -20.34
N LEU A 92 -51.91 29.54 -20.93
CA LEU A 92 -53.15 28.70 -20.98
C LEU A 92 -53.17 27.69 -22.15
N ALA A 93 -53.42 26.43 -21.78
CA ALA A 93 -54.35 25.42 -22.32
C ALA A 93 -54.62 25.20 -23.83
N GLY A 94 -54.82 23.91 -24.17
CA GLY A 94 -55.63 23.41 -25.31
C GLY A 94 -54.84 22.52 -26.27
N THR A 95 -54.89 21.18 -26.18
CA THR A 95 -55.90 20.22 -26.71
C THR A 95 -55.73 19.86 -28.20
N ASP A 96 -55.78 18.54 -28.42
CA ASP A 96 -56.25 17.77 -29.59
C ASP A 96 -55.30 17.48 -30.76
N ASP A 97 -54.89 16.20 -30.80
CA ASP A 97 -55.09 15.20 -31.88
C ASP A 97 -55.12 15.67 -33.35
N GLU A 98 -54.27 15.08 -34.19
CA GLU A 98 -54.73 14.13 -35.21
C GLU A 98 -53.58 13.30 -35.82
N GLU A 99 -54.00 12.12 -36.26
CA GLU A 99 -53.29 10.96 -36.79
C GLU A 99 -52.54 11.23 -38.11
N LEU A 100 -51.50 10.44 -38.40
CA LEU A 100 -51.45 9.76 -39.70
C LEU A 100 -50.50 8.54 -39.69
N PHE A 101 -51.10 7.39 -39.93
CA PHE A 101 -50.50 6.09 -40.22
C PHE A 101 -49.65 6.12 -41.50
N VAL A 102 -48.52 5.41 -41.50
CA VAL A 102 -48.06 4.62 -42.66
C VAL A 102 -47.41 3.33 -42.16
N ASP A 103 -48.07 2.21 -42.48
CA ASP A 103 -47.57 0.84 -42.39
C ASP A 103 -46.46 0.58 -43.43
N VAL A 104 -45.40 -0.13 -43.02
CA VAL A 104 -44.67 -1.04 -43.92
C VAL A 104 -44.25 -2.29 -43.14
N GLU A 105 -44.96 -3.39 -43.41
CA GLU A 105 -44.55 -4.75 -43.07
C GLU A 105 -43.28 -5.15 -43.83
N SER A 106 -42.36 -5.86 -43.17
CA SER A 106 -41.61 -6.97 -43.78
C SER A 106 -40.94 -7.84 -42.71
N ALA A 107 -41.39 -9.09 -42.66
CA ALA A 107 -40.86 -10.15 -41.84
C ALA A 107 -39.44 -10.57 -42.25
N THR A 108 -38.52 -10.75 -41.28
CA THR A 108 -37.43 -11.74 -41.44
C THR A 108 -36.95 -12.32 -40.11
N ARG A 109 -37.27 -13.60 -39.91
CA ARG A 109 -36.52 -14.69 -39.25
C ARG A 109 -35.53 -14.34 -38.13
N LEU A 110 -35.92 -14.77 -36.92
CA LEU A 110 -35.04 -15.05 -35.78
C LEU A 110 -34.01 -16.13 -36.14
N LEU A 111 -32.72 -15.78 -36.08
CA LEU A 111 -31.61 -16.71 -35.91
C LEU A 111 -30.84 -16.30 -34.66
N THR A 112 -30.79 -17.20 -33.69
CA THR A 112 -29.94 -17.11 -32.50
C THR A 112 -28.47 -17.35 -32.89
N PRO A 113 -27.53 -16.48 -32.52
CA PRO A 113 -26.11 -16.79 -32.66
C PRO A 113 -25.65 -17.60 -31.44
N VAL A 114 -25.27 -18.84 -31.69
CA VAL A 114 -24.38 -19.60 -30.80
C VAL A 114 -22.98 -19.07 -31.06
N SER A 115 -22.43 -18.33 -30.09
CA SER A 115 -21.05 -17.84 -30.14
C SER A 115 -20.11 -18.96 -29.67
N SER A 116 -19.41 -19.58 -30.62
CA SER A 116 -18.19 -20.35 -30.36
C SER A 116 -17.01 -19.38 -30.40
N VAL A 117 -16.34 -19.19 -29.27
CA VAL A 117 -15.08 -18.43 -29.18
C VAL A 117 -14.01 -19.18 -29.98
N SER A 118 -13.47 -18.54 -31.02
CA SER A 118 -12.36 -19.05 -31.84
C SER A 118 -11.01 -18.80 -31.14
N PRO A 119 -10.04 -19.74 -31.19
CA PRO A 119 -8.71 -19.60 -30.59
C PRO A 119 -7.75 -18.63 -31.31
N ASP A 120 -8.19 -17.90 -32.34
CA ASP A 120 -7.32 -17.13 -33.25
C ASP A 120 -6.89 -15.73 -32.78
N ILE A 121 -7.37 -15.23 -31.65
CA ILE A 121 -7.05 -13.86 -31.19
C ILE A 121 -5.54 -13.70 -30.89
N VAL A 122 -4.88 -14.76 -30.40
CA VAL A 122 -3.44 -14.73 -30.13
C VAL A 122 -2.62 -14.66 -31.41
N LEU A 123 -3.04 -15.35 -32.47
CA LEU A 123 -2.38 -15.31 -33.78
C LEU A 123 -2.61 -13.96 -34.47
N GLN A 124 -3.81 -13.37 -34.37
CA GLN A 124 -4.08 -12.04 -34.93
C GLN A 124 -3.27 -10.93 -34.24
N LEU A 125 -3.01 -11.05 -32.92
CA LEU A 125 -2.15 -10.11 -32.19
C LEU A 125 -0.66 -10.27 -32.57
N ILE A 126 -0.21 -11.49 -32.90
CA ILE A 126 1.15 -11.76 -33.37
C ILE A 126 1.32 -11.26 -34.82
N GLU A 127 0.35 -11.51 -35.70
CA GLU A 127 0.38 -11.15 -37.12
C GLU A 127 0.31 -9.62 -37.33
N ALA A 128 -0.43 -8.90 -36.48
CA ALA A 128 -0.45 -7.43 -36.45
C ALA A 128 0.87 -6.82 -35.97
N ALA A 129 1.61 -7.50 -35.09
CA ALA A 129 2.93 -7.06 -34.63
C ALA A 129 4.03 -7.28 -35.69
N GLU A 130 3.90 -8.34 -36.50
CA GLU A 130 4.86 -8.66 -37.56
C GLU A 130 4.72 -7.76 -38.80
N SER A 131 3.49 -7.32 -39.12
CA SER A 131 3.20 -6.48 -40.30
C SER A 131 3.64 -5.01 -40.16
N ALA A 132 3.99 -4.54 -38.95
CA ALA A 132 4.52 -3.20 -38.71
C ALA A 132 6.04 -3.07 -38.97
N SER A 133 6.76 -4.16 -39.25
CA SER A 133 8.23 -4.18 -39.31
C SER A 133 8.82 -3.98 -40.73
N THR A 134 7.98 -3.81 -41.75
CA THR A 134 8.43 -3.65 -43.13
C THR A 134 7.87 -2.37 -43.73
N LEU A 135 8.49 -1.21 -43.46
CA LEU A 135 8.51 -0.05 -44.35
C LEU A 135 9.55 1.01 -43.91
N SER A 136 10.43 1.36 -44.84
CA SER A 136 11.40 2.48 -44.88
C SER A 136 12.87 2.17 -44.53
N ASN A 137 13.61 1.75 -45.56
CA ASN A 137 15.05 1.95 -45.68
C ASN A 137 15.28 2.98 -46.79
N GLU A 138 15.55 4.24 -46.44
CA GLU A 138 16.29 5.17 -47.30
C GLU A 138 17.46 5.78 -46.50
N PRO A 139 18.67 5.87 -47.09
CA PRO A 139 19.86 6.32 -46.39
C PRO A 139 20.05 7.83 -46.53
N CYS A 140 20.10 8.55 -45.41
CA CYS A 140 20.53 9.95 -45.39
C CYS A 140 21.95 10.10 -44.81
N ILE A 141 22.71 10.91 -45.52
CA ILE A 141 24.15 11.14 -45.45
C ILE A 141 24.54 11.86 -44.16
N ALA A 142 25.68 11.45 -43.60
CA ALA A 142 26.30 12.02 -42.42
C ALA A 142 26.83 13.44 -42.65
N THR A 143 26.61 14.31 -41.65
CA THR A 143 27.51 15.45 -41.38
C THR A 143 27.72 15.54 -39.88
N THR A 144 28.98 15.32 -39.49
CA THR A 144 29.55 15.46 -38.16
C THR A 144 29.71 16.94 -37.81
N THR A 145 29.18 17.35 -36.65
CA THR A 145 29.74 18.46 -35.89
C THR A 145 29.74 18.11 -34.41
N ASP A 146 30.95 18.17 -33.88
CA ASP A 146 31.41 17.89 -32.54
C ASP A 146 31.02 19.05 -31.61
N SER A 147 30.29 18.77 -30.53
CA SER A 147 30.19 19.68 -29.38
C SER A 147 29.85 18.91 -28.12
N THR A 148 30.87 18.75 -27.29
CA THR A 148 30.86 18.37 -25.88
C THR A 148 30.00 19.33 -25.07
N GLU A 149 28.88 18.86 -24.50
CA GLU A 149 28.30 19.43 -23.28
C GLU A 149 27.63 18.34 -22.42
N ASP A 150 27.74 18.57 -21.11
CA ASP A 150 27.44 17.73 -19.97
C ASP A 150 26.04 17.07 -19.98
N PHE A 151 26.02 15.74 -19.94
CA PHE A 151 24.82 14.97 -19.62
C PHE A 151 24.80 14.61 -18.13
N LEU A 152 24.01 15.37 -17.37
CA LEU A 152 23.50 14.96 -16.06
C LEU A 152 22.53 13.79 -16.25
N ASP A 153 22.98 12.62 -15.83
CA ASP A 153 22.20 11.38 -15.79
C ASP A 153 21.18 11.46 -14.64
N ILE A 154 20.03 12.09 -14.90
CA ILE A 154 18.88 12.11 -13.99
C ILE A 154 18.10 10.81 -14.22
N CYS A 155 18.55 9.73 -13.58
CA CYS A 155 17.77 8.50 -13.45
C CYS A 155 16.51 8.77 -12.62
N TYR A 156 15.38 8.72 -13.34
CA TYR A 156 14.03 8.96 -12.86
C TYR A 156 13.52 7.72 -12.12
N ASP A 157 13.72 7.69 -10.81
CA ASP A 157 13.34 6.57 -9.94
C ASP A 157 12.31 7.08 -8.91
N SER A 158 11.03 7.13 -9.29
CA SER A 158 9.96 7.61 -8.43
C SER A 158 8.65 6.88 -8.68
N GLU A 159 8.55 5.63 -8.22
CA GLU A 159 7.23 5.01 -7.94
C GLU A 159 7.28 3.83 -6.94
N ARG A 160 8.32 3.73 -6.12
CA ARG A 160 8.44 2.69 -5.09
C ARG A 160 7.70 3.10 -3.82
N THR A 161 6.49 2.58 -3.61
CA THR A 161 5.72 2.78 -2.37
C THR A 161 6.25 1.92 -1.23
N ASP A 162 7.42 2.26 -0.71
CA ASP A 162 7.96 1.62 0.49
C ASP A 162 7.56 2.42 1.74
N PHE A 163 6.99 1.72 2.72
CA PHE A 163 6.60 2.26 4.01
C PHE A 163 7.83 2.27 4.93
N GLN A 164 8.47 3.43 5.09
CA GLN A 164 9.36 3.68 6.21
C GLN A 164 8.70 4.67 7.19
N GLU A 165 8.60 4.24 8.45
CA GLU A 165 8.19 5.07 9.57
C GLU A 165 9.37 5.96 10.01
N SER A 166 9.23 7.28 9.89
CA SER A 166 10.08 8.25 10.60
C SER A 166 9.40 8.74 11.88
N PRO A 167 10.15 8.96 12.99
CA PRO A 167 9.57 9.30 14.29
C PRO A 167 9.29 10.80 14.39
N SER A 168 8.06 11.18 14.76
CA SER A 168 7.66 12.56 15.03
C SER A 168 7.47 12.79 16.54
N PRO A 169 7.76 14.01 17.07
CA PRO A 169 8.11 14.23 18.45
C PRO A 169 6.88 14.33 19.37
N THR A 170 7.03 13.80 20.58
CA THR A 170 6.01 13.84 21.63
C THR A 170 5.89 15.25 22.22
N ILE A 171 4.77 15.91 21.92
CA ILE A 171 4.34 17.11 22.64
C ILE A 171 3.86 16.69 24.04
N ARG A 172 4.65 17.02 25.06
CA ARG A 172 4.23 17.00 26.46
C ARG A 172 3.21 18.12 26.68
N LYS A 173 2.00 17.78 27.13
CA LYS A 173 1.15 18.74 27.85
C LYS A 173 0.69 18.14 29.17
N ALA A 174 1.18 18.75 30.23
CA ALA A 174 0.70 18.62 31.59
C ALA A 174 -0.72 19.21 31.68
N LYS A 175 -1.59 18.55 32.45
CA LYS A 175 -2.56 19.25 33.30
C LYS A 175 -3.08 18.33 34.41
N LYS A 176 -2.81 18.77 35.64
CA LYS A 176 -3.48 18.39 36.89
C LYS A 176 -4.98 18.66 36.76
N VAL A 177 -5.84 17.72 37.17
CA VAL A 177 -7.10 18.03 37.85
C VAL A 177 -7.41 16.93 38.88
N THR A 178 -7.97 17.41 39.97
CA THR A 178 -8.22 16.90 41.31
C THR A 178 -9.14 15.69 41.47
N LYS A 179 -8.87 14.95 42.54
CA LYS A 179 -9.74 13.97 43.20
C LYS A 179 -11.10 14.58 43.60
N CYS A 180 -12.18 13.83 43.44
CA CYS A 180 -13.33 13.87 44.34
C CYS A 180 -13.93 12.46 44.45
N ALA A 181 -14.27 12.10 45.70
CA ALA A 181 -14.76 10.80 46.11
C ALA A 181 -16.27 10.83 46.38
N THR A 182 -16.82 9.64 46.67
CA THR A 182 -18.18 9.30 47.15
C THR A 182 -19.25 9.30 46.04
N GLY A 183 -20.13 8.34 45.86
CA GLY A 183 -20.55 7.18 46.64
C GLY A 183 -22.07 7.10 46.56
N ALA A 184 -22.65 6.12 45.85
CA ALA A 184 -24.06 5.74 45.98
C ALA A 184 -24.34 4.41 45.24
N VAL A 185 -24.63 3.38 46.02
CA VAL A 185 -25.08 2.07 45.56
C VAL A 185 -26.59 2.14 45.33
N SER A 186 -27.04 1.89 44.10
CA SER A 186 -28.46 1.68 43.78
C SER A 186 -28.70 0.19 43.53
N ARG A 187 -29.38 -0.46 44.48
CA ARG A 187 -29.96 -1.79 44.34
C ARG A 187 -31.39 -1.63 43.83
N HIS A 188 -31.65 -1.89 42.55
CA HIS A 188 -32.98 -2.31 42.09
C HIS A 188 -32.91 -2.79 40.64
N PHE A 189 -32.76 -4.09 40.42
CA PHE A 189 -33.49 -4.80 39.35
C PHE A 189 -33.71 -6.25 39.78
N LYS A 190 -34.98 -6.59 40.00
CA LYS A 190 -35.46 -7.93 40.34
C LYS A 190 -35.35 -8.81 39.10
N ALA A 191 -34.55 -9.88 39.17
CA ALA A 191 -34.51 -10.92 38.17
C ALA A 191 -35.80 -11.76 38.24
N LYS A 192 -36.57 -11.80 37.16
CA LYS A 192 -37.62 -12.82 36.95
C LYS A 192 -36.96 -14.04 36.31
N ALA A 193 -37.02 -15.16 37.02
CA ALA A 193 -36.65 -16.47 36.52
C ALA A 193 -37.54 -16.83 35.30
N ARG A 194 -36.92 -17.10 34.16
CA ARG A 194 -37.56 -17.77 33.02
C ARG A 194 -36.92 -19.14 32.86
N SER A 195 -37.79 -20.14 32.89
CA SER A 195 -37.54 -21.57 32.76
C SER A 195 -36.76 -21.93 31.50
N SER A 196 -35.67 -22.67 31.68
CA SER A 196 -34.90 -23.32 30.62
C SER A 196 -35.67 -24.52 30.06
N ALA A 197 -36.12 -24.44 28.82
CA ALA A 197 -36.49 -25.61 28.03
C ALA A 197 -35.28 -26.02 27.18
N THR A 198 -34.74 -27.18 27.50
CA THR A 198 -33.58 -27.82 26.88
C THR A 198 -33.91 -28.21 25.44
N GLN A 199 -33.20 -27.66 24.45
CA GLN A 199 -33.15 -28.23 23.11
C GLN A 199 -31.82 -28.98 22.92
N PRO A 200 -31.82 -30.14 22.22
CA PRO A 200 -30.63 -30.93 22.01
C PRO A 200 -29.66 -30.27 21.01
N PRO A 201 -28.34 -30.44 21.18
CA PRO A 201 -27.34 -29.80 20.33
C PRO A 201 -27.28 -30.46 18.95
N ILE A 202 -27.51 -29.66 17.90
CA ILE A 202 -27.24 -30.04 16.51
C ILE A 202 -25.72 -30.03 16.30
N ARG A 203 -25.12 -31.23 16.22
CA ARG A 203 -23.73 -31.41 15.83
C ARG A 203 -23.60 -31.10 14.33
N ARG A 204 -22.85 -30.06 13.97
CA ARG A 204 -22.38 -29.87 12.60
C ARG A 204 -21.16 -30.75 12.36
N PRO A 205 -21.08 -31.52 11.26
CA PRO A 205 -19.90 -32.29 10.93
C PRO A 205 -18.73 -31.36 10.61
N ASP A 206 -17.59 -31.62 11.25
CA ASP A 206 -16.32 -30.97 11.00
C ASP A 206 -15.64 -31.63 9.80
N PHE A 207 -15.54 -30.90 8.68
CA PHE A 207 -14.85 -31.35 7.46
C PHE A 207 -13.38 -30.92 7.42
N GLY A 208 -12.79 -30.61 8.59
CA GLY A 208 -11.44 -30.10 8.74
C GLY A 208 -10.31 -31.13 8.79
N ASN A 209 -10.40 -32.30 8.14
CA ASN A 209 -9.26 -33.23 8.00
C ASN A 209 -8.80 -33.29 6.54
N ARG A 210 -8.07 -32.26 6.11
CA ARG A 210 -7.22 -32.36 4.91
C ARG A 210 -5.91 -33.00 5.32
N LEU A 211 -5.77 -34.27 4.93
CA LEU A 211 -4.53 -35.04 4.96
C LEU A 211 -3.38 -34.22 4.34
N ASP A 212 -2.31 -34.08 5.11
CA ASP A 212 -1.03 -33.49 4.69
C ASP A 212 -0.37 -34.33 3.59
N CYS A 213 -0.71 -34.06 2.33
CA CYS A 213 0.15 -34.44 1.23
C CYS A 213 1.33 -33.46 1.16
N LYS A 214 2.42 -33.77 1.87
CA LYS A 214 3.75 -33.19 1.66
C LYS A 214 4.22 -33.50 0.23
N LYS A 215 3.72 -32.76 -0.77
CA LYS A 215 4.35 -32.71 -2.08
C LYS A 215 5.59 -31.84 -1.93
N GLN A 216 6.76 -32.49 -1.91
CA GLN A 216 8.05 -31.85 -2.13
C GLN A 216 8.01 -31.20 -3.51
N ALA A 217 7.57 -29.95 -3.57
CA ALA A 217 7.68 -29.14 -4.77
C ALA A 217 9.18 -28.88 -5.00
N THR A 218 9.74 -29.56 -5.98
CA THR A 218 11.06 -29.24 -6.51
C THR A 218 11.03 -27.77 -6.91
N LYS A 219 11.84 -26.94 -6.22
CA LYS A 219 11.92 -25.50 -6.49
C LYS A 219 12.37 -25.34 -7.94
N LYS A 220 11.46 -24.93 -8.84
CA LYS A 220 11.84 -24.53 -10.19
C LYS A 220 12.89 -23.42 -10.08
N PRO A 221 13.95 -23.44 -10.91
CA PRO A 221 14.97 -22.41 -10.89
C PRO A 221 14.31 -21.04 -11.10
N LYS A 222 14.69 -20.06 -10.28
CA LYS A 222 14.20 -18.69 -10.43
C LYS A 222 14.59 -18.18 -11.82
N SER A 223 13.71 -17.43 -12.47
CA SER A 223 14.04 -16.79 -13.75
C SER A 223 15.21 -15.83 -13.55
N ALA A 224 16.06 -15.66 -14.57
CA ALA A 224 17.24 -14.78 -14.51
C ALA A 224 16.88 -13.34 -14.08
N TYR A 225 15.69 -12.87 -14.45
CA TYR A 225 15.17 -11.57 -14.03
C TYR A 225 14.82 -11.51 -12.54
N ALA A 226 14.14 -12.53 -12.01
CA ALA A 226 13.86 -12.62 -10.57
C ALA A 226 15.13 -12.78 -9.74
N GLN A 227 16.17 -13.40 -10.31
CA GLN A 227 17.51 -13.43 -9.73
C GLN A 227 18.10 -12.01 -9.67
N SER A 228 18.07 -11.26 -10.78
CA SER A 228 18.62 -9.89 -10.83
C SER A 228 17.93 -8.88 -9.90
N LEU A 229 16.60 -8.97 -9.72
CA LEU A 229 15.88 -8.12 -8.75
C LEU A 229 16.21 -8.50 -7.31
N GLN A 230 16.44 -9.78 -7.04
CA GLN A 230 16.90 -10.23 -5.74
C GLN A 230 18.33 -9.75 -5.49
N ASP A 231 19.21 -9.85 -6.49
CA ASP A 231 20.59 -9.36 -6.42
C ASP A 231 20.63 -7.83 -6.16
N LEU A 232 19.75 -7.04 -6.79
CA LEU A 232 19.62 -5.60 -6.51
C LEU A 232 19.06 -5.31 -5.11
N ALA A 233 18.06 -6.05 -4.65
CA ALA A 233 17.52 -5.91 -3.30
C ALA A 233 18.55 -6.29 -2.22
N ASP A 234 19.38 -7.29 -2.50
CA ASP A 234 20.47 -7.74 -1.63
C ASP A 234 21.64 -6.72 -1.63
N ILE A 235 21.76 -5.88 -2.67
CA ILE A 235 22.68 -4.72 -2.69
C ILE A 235 22.10 -3.54 -1.87
N GLU A 236 20.81 -3.25 -1.99
CA GLU A 236 20.16 -2.11 -1.29
C GLU A 236 19.95 -2.36 0.21
N SER A 237 19.71 -3.62 0.59
CA SER A 237 19.42 -4.01 1.98
C SER A 237 20.34 -5.13 2.39
N PRO A 238 21.18 -4.93 3.43
CA PRO A 238 22.02 -6.02 3.93
C PRO A 238 21.11 -7.18 4.35
N PRO A 239 21.47 -8.42 3.97
CA PRO A 239 20.65 -9.58 4.22
C PRO A 239 20.28 -9.67 5.71
N PRO A 240 19.11 -10.25 6.04
CA PRO A 240 18.72 -10.43 7.43
C PRO A 240 19.80 -11.25 8.14
N HIS A 241 20.35 -10.69 9.22
CA HIS A 241 21.36 -11.38 10.02
C HIS A 241 20.76 -12.65 10.63
N ASN A 242 21.40 -13.79 10.38
CA ASN A 242 20.99 -15.06 10.94
C ASN A 242 21.67 -15.23 12.30
N TRP A 243 20.93 -14.94 13.37
CA TRP A 243 21.46 -14.98 14.72
C TRP A 243 21.82 -16.39 15.14
N ASP A 244 23.07 -16.62 15.52
CA ASP A 244 23.49 -17.90 16.10
C ASP A 244 23.25 -17.93 17.63
N ASP A 245 23.51 -19.08 18.25
CA ASP A 245 23.29 -19.25 19.69
C ASP A 245 24.37 -18.57 20.55
N ASN A 246 25.60 -18.46 20.06
CA ASN A 246 26.70 -17.79 20.78
C ASN A 246 26.48 -16.27 20.85
N GLU A 247 25.99 -15.68 19.76
CA GLU A 247 25.57 -14.30 19.67
C GLU A 247 24.41 -14.02 20.62
N ARG A 248 23.40 -14.90 20.66
CA ARG A 248 22.26 -14.77 21.58
C ARG A 248 22.71 -14.90 23.04
N GLU A 249 23.66 -15.80 23.32
CA GLU A 249 24.27 -15.99 24.64
C GLU A 249 24.99 -14.74 25.11
N LEU A 250 25.85 -14.17 24.25
CA LEU A 250 26.54 -12.92 24.51
C LEU A 250 25.56 -11.77 24.80
N LEU A 251 24.45 -11.67 24.05
CA LEU A 251 23.42 -10.67 24.32
C LEU A 251 22.72 -10.86 25.66
N CYS A 252 22.47 -12.11 26.06
CA CYS A 252 21.93 -12.43 27.38
C CYS A 252 22.92 -12.02 28.49
N ILE A 253 24.21 -12.33 28.33
CA ILE A 253 25.26 -11.97 29.31
C ILE A 253 25.38 -10.44 29.45
N LEU A 254 25.44 -9.71 28.33
CA LEU A 254 25.51 -8.25 28.32
C LEU A 254 24.33 -7.63 29.09
N ASN A 255 23.10 -8.07 28.81
CA ASN A 255 21.90 -7.51 29.43
C ASN A 255 21.68 -7.98 30.88
N ARG A 256 22.29 -9.09 31.30
CA ARG A 256 22.15 -9.62 32.66
C ARG A 256 23.14 -9.03 33.64
N TRP A 257 24.43 -8.97 33.30
CA TRP A 257 25.50 -8.58 34.24
C TRP A 257 25.95 -7.12 34.14
N TYR A 258 25.62 -6.41 33.06
CA TYR A 258 26.14 -5.05 32.85
C TYR A 258 25.04 -4.01 32.71
N CYS A 259 25.38 -2.75 33.01
CA CYS A 259 24.54 -1.57 32.79
C CYS A 259 25.37 -0.36 32.34
N GLY A 260 24.71 0.58 31.68
CA GLY A 260 25.23 1.92 31.40
C GLY A 260 24.65 2.96 32.36
N GLN A 261 25.05 4.22 32.20
CA GLN A 261 24.51 5.32 33.00
C GLN A 261 23.01 5.57 32.73
N ASP A 262 22.62 5.55 31.45
CA ASP A 262 21.23 5.59 31.00
C ASP A 262 20.91 4.37 30.11
N ARG A 263 19.63 3.98 30.04
CA ARG A 263 19.17 2.86 29.19
C ARG A 263 19.46 3.10 27.72
N THR A 264 19.39 4.34 27.24
CA THR A 264 19.68 4.65 25.83
C THR A 264 21.15 4.45 25.51
N GLU A 265 22.01 4.85 26.44
CA GLU A 265 23.46 4.72 26.33
C GLU A 265 23.91 3.27 26.50
N GLU A 266 23.36 2.55 27.49
CA GLU A 266 23.56 1.12 27.72
C GLU A 266 23.37 0.32 26.43
N LEU A 267 22.27 0.56 25.71
CA LEU A 267 21.96 -0.14 24.47
C LEU A 267 22.93 0.20 23.32
N ARG A 268 23.50 1.41 23.32
CA ARG A 268 24.54 1.79 22.36
C ARG A 268 25.88 1.14 22.71
N ILE A 269 26.25 1.12 23.99
CA ILE A 269 27.45 0.46 24.50
C ILE A 269 27.40 -1.04 24.20
N PHE A 270 26.27 -1.70 24.50
CA PHE A 270 26.10 -3.13 24.23
C PHE A 270 26.26 -3.47 22.75
N ALA A 271 25.71 -2.66 21.86
CA ALA A 271 25.88 -2.88 20.42
C ALA A 271 27.35 -2.72 19.97
N LYS A 272 28.08 -1.74 20.53
CA LYS A 272 29.51 -1.55 20.22
C LYS A 272 30.36 -2.73 20.69
N ILE A 273 30.16 -3.18 21.93
CA ILE A 273 30.88 -4.33 22.49
C ILE A 273 30.52 -5.59 21.72
N PHE A 274 29.23 -5.84 21.48
CA PHE A 274 28.76 -6.99 20.71
C PHE A 274 29.42 -7.05 19.32
N ASN A 275 29.41 -5.94 18.58
CA ASN A 275 30.02 -5.84 17.26
C ASN A 275 31.55 -6.04 17.31
N SER A 276 32.22 -5.53 18.35
CA SER A 276 33.67 -5.71 18.51
C SER A 276 34.04 -7.18 18.77
N ILE A 277 33.26 -7.88 19.60
CA ILE A 277 33.50 -9.29 19.94
C ILE A 277 33.21 -10.20 18.74
N THR A 278 32.05 -10.02 18.12
CA THR A 278 31.58 -10.87 17.01
C THR A 278 32.20 -10.52 15.66
N LYS A 279 32.90 -9.37 15.58
CA LYS A 279 33.42 -8.78 14.34
C LYS A 279 32.33 -8.53 13.29
N LEU A 280 31.12 -8.23 13.76
CA LEU A 280 29.96 -7.88 12.93
C LEU A 280 29.72 -6.37 12.97
N ASP A 281 29.04 -5.84 11.95
CA ASP A 281 28.60 -4.43 11.92
C ASP A 281 27.07 -4.33 11.96
N ILE A 282 26.48 -4.80 13.06
CA ILE A 282 25.02 -4.77 13.23
C ILE A 282 24.59 -3.43 13.82
N PRO A 283 23.60 -2.74 13.23
CA PRO A 283 23.05 -1.51 13.80
C PRO A 283 22.48 -1.72 15.21
N SER A 284 22.72 -0.78 16.14
CA SER A 284 22.29 -0.92 17.55
C SER A 284 20.78 -1.17 17.72
N LYS A 285 19.96 -0.66 16.79
CA LYS A 285 18.50 -0.91 16.77
C LYS A 285 18.17 -2.39 16.56
N ARG A 286 18.94 -3.10 15.72
CA ARG A 286 18.74 -4.54 15.45
C ARG A 286 19.21 -5.38 16.64
N VAL A 287 20.37 -5.07 17.21
CA VAL A 287 20.88 -5.71 18.45
C VAL A 287 19.87 -5.58 19.58
N ARG A 288 19.36 -4.36 19.82
CA ARG A 288 18.30 -4.11 20.80
C ARG A 288 17.03 -4.91 20.52
N ALA A 289 16.57 -4.90 19.27
CA ALA A 289 15.34 -5.60 18.89
C ALA A 289 15.47 -7.11 19.09
N GLN A 290 16.65 -7.68 18.85
CA GLN A 290 16.91 -9.10 19.06
C GLN A 290 16.77 -9.47 20.54
N PHE A 291 17.36 -8.71 21.46
CA PHE A 291 17.20 -9.02 22.88
C PHE A 291 15.78 -8.74 23.38
N GLU A 292 15.28 -7.51 23.20
CA GLU A 292 14.02 -7.06 23.84
C GLU A 292 12.77 -7.63 23.19
N ASN A 293 12.72 -7.64 21.85
CA ASN A 293 11.52 -8.02 21.11
C ASN A 293 11.53 -9.48 20.66
N HIS A 294 12.65 -10.18 20.79
CA HIS A 294 12.77 -11.58 20.40
C HIS A 294 13.10 -12.46 21.61
N LEU A 295 14.35 -12.48 22.08
CA LEU A 295 14.78 -13.37 23.17
C LEU A 295 13.91 -13.21 24.42
N ARG A 296 13.78 -11.98 24.92
CA ARG A 296 12.97 -11.69 26.12
C ARG A 296 11.47 -11.92 25.88
N LEU A 297 10.95 -11.51 24.73
CA LEU A 297 9.52 -11.62 24.42
C LEU A 297 9.05 -13.08 24.42
N TYR A 298 9.79 -13.95 23.74
CA TYR A 298 9.47 -15.36 23.59
C TYR A 298 9.97 -16.20 24.77
N GLY A 299 11.06 -15.80 25.43
CA GLY A 299 11.50 -16.37 26.71
C GLY A 299 12.19 -17.73 26.62
N GLU A 300 12.36 -18.34 27.79
CA GLU A 300 13.20 -19.52 28.01
C GLU A 300 12.71 -20.79 27.30
N GLU A 301 11.40 -21.02 27.25
CA GLU A 301 10.83 -22.19 26.55
C GLU A 301 11.12 -22.18 25.03
N ALA A 302 11.25 -20.97 24.44
CA ALA A 302 11.49 -20.81 23.00
C ALA A 302 12.97 -20.66 22.63
N TYR A 303 13.82 -20.31 23.61
CA TYR A 303 15.26 -20.09 23.42
C TYR A 303 16.03 -20.71 24.60
N PRO A 304 16.53 -21.96 24.46
CA PRO A 304 17.27 -22.64 25.52
C PRO A 304 18.48 -21.86 26.04
N VAL A 305 19.16 -21.11 25.16
CA VAL A 305 20.27 -20.22 25.53
C VAL A 305 19.84 -19.18 26.55
N PHE A 306 18.63 -18.63 26.42
CA PHE A 306 18.08 -17.70 27.41
C PHE A 306 17.91 -18.40 28.77
N SER A 307 17.38 -19.62 28.77
CA SER A 307 17.26 -20.43 29.99
C SER A 307 18.63 -20.72 30.63
N ARG A 308 19.59 -21.18 29.82
CA ARG A 308 20.94 -21.56 30.26
C ARG A 308 21.68 -20.40 30.90
N VAL A 309 21.61 -19.20 30.30
CA VAL A 309 22.26 -18.02 30.86
C VAL A 309 21.59 -17.57 32.15
N PHE A 310 20.25 -17.53 32.22
CA PHE A 310 19.53 -17.01 33.39
C PHE A 310 19.37 -18.01 34.55
N SER A 311 19.62 -19.31 34.32
CA SER A 311 19.59 -20.35 35.34
C SER A 311 20.82 -20.36 36.25
N VAL A 312 21.96 -19.87 35.76
CA VAL A 312 23.19 -19.72 36.57
C VAL A 312 22.96 -18.67 37.66
N PRO A 313 23.37 -18.89 38.93
CA PRO A 313 23.27 -17.86 39.97
C PRO A 313 23.99 -16.56 39.56
N PHE A 314 23.49 -15.40 39.97
CA PHE A 314 24.07 -14.11 39.53
C PHE A 314 25.57 -13.97 39.85
N ASN A 315 26.00 -14.49 40.99
CA ASN A 315 27.41 -14.46 41.39
C ASN A 315 28.29 -15.46 40.62
N ASP A 316 27.69 -16.31 39.79
CA ASP A 316 28.37 -17.29 38.93
C ASP A 316 29.46 -18.08 39.68
N PRO A 317 29.10 -18.84 40.74
CA PRO A 317 30.07 -19.47 41.63
C PRO A 317 30.92 -20.56 40.96
N GLU A 318 30.46 -21.09 39.83
CA GLU A 318 31.15 -22.10 39.03
C GLU A 318 31.93 -21.47 37.87
N ASP A 319 31.98 -20.13 37.78
CA ASP A 319 32.65 -19.37 36.74
C ASP A 319 32.25 -19.79 35.31
N SER A 320 31.00 -20.24 35.13
CA SER A 320 30.47 -20.76 33.87
C SER A 320 30.53 -19.73 32.74
N TYR A 321 30.46 -18.44 33.06
CA TYR A 321 30.55 -17.34 32.10
C TYR A 321 31.70 -16.37 32.40
N ALA A 322 32.66 -16.75 33.26
CA ALA A 322 33.77 -15.88 33.65
C ALA A 322 34.63 -15.47 32.44
N GLU A 323 34.90 -16.38 31.51
CA GLU A 323 35.67 -16.10 30.29
C GLU A 323 34.97 -15.06 29.40
N LEU A 324 33.67 -15.22 29.16
CA LEU A 324 32.89 -14.28 28.34
C LEU A 324 32.74 -12.92 29.03
N ARG A 325 32.61 -12.88 30.37
CA ARG A 325 32.59 -11.63 31.15
C ARG A 325 33.93 -10.90 31.08
N ALA A 326 35.04 -11.60 31.26
CA ALA A 326 36.38 -11.04 31.12
C ALA A 326 36.61 -10.48 29.71
N LEU A 327 36.12 -11.17 28.69
CA LEU A 327 36.19 -10.73 27.29
C LEU A 327 35.36 -9.46 27.05
N VAL A 328 34.15 -9.37 27.60
CA VAL A 328 33.30 -8.16 27.55
C VAL A 328 33.99 -6.96 28.22
N GLU A 329 34.60 -7.17 29.39
CA GLU A 329 35.29 -6.12 30.15
C GLU A 329 36.57 -5.66 29.45
N ALA A 330 37.34 -6.58 28.87
CA ALA A 330 38.51 -6.27 28.08
C ALA A 330 38.15 -5.42 26.85
N GLU A 331 37.10 -5.79 26.12
CA GLU A 331 36.63 -5.04 24.94
C GLU A 331 36.02 -3.68 25.31
N ALA A 332 35.28 -3.59 26.43
CA ALA A 332 34.79 -2.31 26.94
C ALA A 332 35.94 -1.35 27.28
N THR A 333 37.00 -1.88 27.89
CA THR A 333 38.22 -1.13 28.22
C THR A 333 38.96 -0.69 26.95
N ALA A 334 39.12 -1.59 25.98
CA ALA A 334 39.78 -1.29 24.70
C ALA A 334 39.07 -0.19 23.90
N LEU A 335 37.73 -0.15 23.96
CA LEU A 335 36.90 0.85 23.30
C LEU A 335 36.68 2.13 24.13
N ASN A 336 37.27 2.21 25.34
CA ASN A 336 37.10 3.29 26.30
C ASN A 336 35.61 3.62 26.58
N LEU A 337 34.81 2.57 26.86
CA LEU A 337 33.39 2.66 27.17
C LEU A 337 33.15 2.52 28.69
N ASP A 338 32.32 3.40 29.27
CA ASP A 338 31.92 3.31 30.70
C ASP A 338 30.87 2.19 30.90
N LEU A 339 31.34 0.95 30.95
CA LEU A 339 30.52 -0.23 31.26
C LEU A 339 30.62 -0.56 32.75
N LYS A 340 29.47 -0.68 33.44
CA LYS A 340 29.44 -1.01 34.87
C LYS A 340 28.83 -2.38 35.09
N GLN A 341 29.45 -3.17 35.96
CA GLN A 341 28.86 -4.44 36.41
C GLN A 341 27.70 -4.16 37.38
N ARG A 342 26.60 -4.87 37.18
CA ARG A 342 25.43 -4.83 38.08
C ARG A 342 25.78 -5.55 39.38
N GLN A 343 25.18 -5.08 40.48
CA GLN A 343 25.34 -5.68 41.82
C GLN A 343 24.30 -6.78 42.11
N GLY A 344 23.34 -6.98 41.20
CA GLY A 344 22.30 -7.99 41.34
C GLY A 344 21.48 -8.15 40.07
N ASP A 345 20.71 -9.24 40.03
CA ASP A 345 19.87 -9.58 38.89
C ASP A 345 18.75 -8.55 38.68
N SER A 346 18.59 -8.13 37.43
CA SER A 346 17.41 -7.36 37.04
C SER A 346 16.22 -8.30 36.87
N ILE A 347 15.04 -7.92 37.36
CA ILE A 347 13.82 -8.72 37.18
C ILE A 347 13.42 -8.65 35.69
N VAL A 348 13.91 -9.58 34.90
CA VAL A 348 13.56 -9.70 33.48
C VAL A 348 12.31 -10.55 33.35
N ARG A 349 11.15 -9.91 33.21
CA ARG A 349 9.95 -10.61 32.74
C ARG A 349 10.19 -11.11 31.32
N SER A 350 10.25 -12.43 31.14
CA SER A 350 10.40 -13.12 29.86
C SER A 350 9.15 -13.94 29.53
N GLY A 351 9.04 -14.50 28.32
CA GLY A 351 7.98 -15.47 27.97
C GLY A 351 6.59 -14.87 27.78
N THR A 352 6.48 -13.55 27.73
CA THR A 352 5.17 -12.86 27.60
C THR A 352 4.46 -13.16 26.27
N ALA A 353 5.17 -13.69 25.26
CA ALA A 353 4.59 -14.16 24.01
C ALA A 353 3.54 -15.27 24.21
N LYS A 354 3.74 -16.16 25.19
CA LYS A 354 2.81 -17.24 25.56
C LYS A 354 1.41 -16.71 25.87
N PHE A 355 1.36 -15.58 26.57
CA PHE A 355 0.14 -14.91 27.01
C PHE A 355 -0.24 -13.70 26.13
N ALA A 356 0.38 -13.57 24.95
CA ALA A 356 0.11 -12.44 24.08
C ALA A 356 -1.34 -12.44 23.59
N LYS A 357 -2.00 -11.28 23.63
CA LYS A 357 -3.35 -11.09 23.05
C LYS A 357 -3.40 -11.35 21.54
N SER A 358 -2.25 -11.36 20.86
CA SER A 358 -2.12 -11.62 19.44
C SER A 358 -2.06 -13.12 19.18
N LEU A 359 -3.04 -13.67 18.45
CA LEU A 359 -3.01 -15.07 18.03
C LEU A 359 -1.74 -15.40 17.24
N LYS A 360 -1.35 -14.54 16.29
CA LYS A 360 -0.12 -14.70 15.50
C LYS A 360 1.13 -14.85 16.37
N THR A 361 1.23 -14.06 17.44
CA THR A 361 2.38 -14.10 18.35
C THR A 361 2.40 -15.39 19.16
N ARG A 362 1.25 -15.85 19.65
CA ARG A 362 1.12 -17.12 20.37
C ARG A 362 1.41 -18.33 19.48
N THR A 363 0.88 -18.35 18.26
CA THR A 363 1.14 -19.44 17.31
C THR A 363 2.62 -19.50 16.93
N TYR A 364 3.26 -18.35 16.71
CA TYR A 364 4.71 -18.32 16.44
C TYR A 364 5.55 -18.75 17.65
N TYR A 365 5.14 -18.38 18.87
CA TYR A 365 5.74 -18.89 20.09
C TYR A 365 5.65 -20.41 20.18
N GLN A 366 4.45 -20.98 19.99
CA GLN A 366 4.24 -22.43 20.00
C GLN A 366 5.11 -23.14 18.97
N PHE A 367 5.24 -22.57 17.77
CA PHE A 367 6.14 -23.08 16.74
C PHE A 367 7.61 -23.11 17.19
N LEU A 368 8.10 -22.05 17.85
CA LEU A 368 9.48 -22.02 18.36
C LEU A 368 9.70 -23.06 19.46
N VAL A 369 8.77 -23.17 20.41
CA VAL A 369 8.85 -24.17 21.49
C VAL A 369 8.81 -25.59 20.93
N GLN A 370 7.93 -25.86 19.95
CA GLN A 370 7.87 -27.15 19.29
C GLN A 370 9.19 -27.48 18.59
N ARG A 371 9.79 -26.51 17.89
CA ARG A 371 11.07 -26.71 17.22
C ARG A 371 12.19 -27.06 18.20
N VAL A 372 12.24 -26.40 19.35
CA VAL A 372 13.20 -26.71 20.43
C VAL A 372 12.97 -28.13 20.95
N SER A 373 11.72 -28.52 21.22
CA SER A 373 11.38 -29.89 21.65
C SER A 373 11.81 -30.95 20.63
N GLU A 374 11.60 -30.69 19.34
CA GLU A 374 12.03 -31.59 18.26
C GLU A 374 13.57 -31.69 18.16
N GLU A 375 14.28 -30.58 18.37
CA GLU A 375 15.76 -30.56 18.42
C GLU A 375 16.31 -31.32 19.63
N GLU A 376 15.69 -31.18 20.80
CA GLU A 376 16.05 -31.91 22.02
C GLU A 376 15.80 -33.42 21.88
N GLU A 377 14.65 -33.82 21.33
CA GLU A 377 14.34 -35.22 21.03
C GLU A 377 15.35 -35.79 20.02
N TRP A 378 15.72 -35.02 19.01
CA TRP A 378 16.71 -35.44 18.02
C TRP A 378 18.10 -35.62 18.63
N GLN A 379 18.53 -34.72 19.50
CA GLN A 379 19.80 -34.85 20.24
C GLN A 379 19.80 -36.04 21.19
N ALA A 380 18.71 -36.25 21.94
CA ALA A 380 18.57 -37.41 22.83
C ALA A 380 18.65 -38.74 22.05
N ASN A 381 18.02 -38.80 20.87
CA ASN A 381 18.08 -39.96 19.99
C ASN A 381 19.48 -40.18 19.39
N GLN A 382 20.22 -39.12 19.06
CA GLN A 382 21.62 -39.26 18.64
C GLN A 382 22.50 -39.86 19.73
N VAL A 383 22.41 -39.33 20.96
CA VAL A 383 23.19 -39.84 22.10
C VAL A 383 22.87 -41.29 22.38
N ALA A 384 21.59 -41.70 22.26
CA ALA A 384 21.18 -43.09 22.38
C ALA A 384 21.75 -44.01 21.28
N MET A 385 21.97 -43.48 20.06
CA MET A 385 22.56 -44.25 18.95
C MET A 385 24.08 -44.34 18.99
N THR A 386 24.77 -43.32 19.53
CA THR A 386 26.24 -43.32 19.70
C THR A 386 26.69 -43.86 21.05
N GLY A 387 25.77 -44.10 21.98
CA GLY A 387 26.03 -44.77 23.25
C GLY A 387 26.50 -46.19 23.01
N ASN A 388 27.82 -46.37 23.09
CA ASN A 388 28.51 -47.65 23.04
C ASN A 388 27.74 -48.70 23.86
N ARG A 389 27.26 -49.72 23.14
CA ARG A 389 26.72 -50.97 23.68
C ARG A 389 27.82 -51.67 24.46
N ILE A 390 28.04 -51.25 25.72
CA ILE A 390 28.79 -52.06 26.69
C ILE A 390 27.83 -53.18 27.09
N GLU A 391 28.12 -54.37 26.58
CA GLU A 391 27.43 -55.61 26.92
C GLU A 391 27.48 -55.82 28.44
N ALA A 392 26.32 -55.74 29.09
CA ALA A 392 26.08 -56.38 30.38
C ALA A 392 25.06 -57.52 30.18
N PRO A 393 25.25 -58.68 30.84
CA PRO A 393 24.54 -59.91 30.54
C PRO A 393 23.07 -59.88 31.00
N PRO A 394 22.19 -60.72 30.41
CA PRO A 394 20.75 -60.60 30.55
C PRO A 394 20.32 -61.14 31.92
N SER A 395 19.82 -60.25 32.77
CA SER A 395 19.08 -60.62 33.97
C SER A 395 17.60 -60.38 33.72
N LEU A 396 16.86 -61.48 33.55
CA LEU A 396 15.40 -61.54 33.56
C LEU A 396 14.86 -60.92 34.84
N THR A 397 14.23 -59.75 34.78
CA THR A 397 13.15 -59.39 35.71
C THR A 397 12.22 -58.35 35.10
N THR A 398 10.99 -58.80 34.87
CA THR A 398 9.73 -58.05 34.92
C THR A 398 9.86 -56.62 35.46
N MET A 399 9.48 -55.59 34.68
CA MET A 399 8.69 -54.45 35.16
C MET A 399 8.05 -53.69 34.00
N SER A 400 6.74 -53.50 34.19
CA SER A 400 5.82 -52.64 33.46
C SER A 400 6.36 -51.21 33.33
N MET A 401 6.43 -50.69 32.10
CA MET A 401 6.48 -49.25 31.83
C MET A 401 5.16 -48.87 31.17
N ALA A 402 4.21 -48.47 32.00
CA ALA A 402 3.05 -47.72 31.57
C ALA A 402 3.55 -46.39 30.99
N VAL A 403 3.49 -46.26 29.66
CA VAL A 403 3.59 -44.95 29.00
C VAL A 403 2.37 -44.16 29.45
N SER A 404 2.54 -43.30 30.46
CA SER A 404 1.57 -42.27 30.78
C SER A 404 1.53 -41.30 29.60
N MET A 405 0.54 -41.49 28.74
CA MET A 405 0.04 -40.44 27.87
C MET A 405 -0.29 -39.23 28.76
N PRO A 406 0.15 -38.01 28.42
CA PRO A 406 -0.31 -36.82 29.13
C PRO A 406 -1.84 -36.78 29.06
N SER A 407 -2.50 -36.72 30.21
CA SER A 407 -3.95 -36.74 30.28
C SER A 407 -4.55 -35.54 29.55
N GLU A 408 -5.71 -35.73 28.92
CA GLU A 408 -6.50 -34.68 28.25
C GLU A 408 -6.99 -33.55 29.20
N GLU A 409 -6.49 -33.49 30.44
CA GLU A 409 -6.97 -32.57 31.47
C GLU A 409 -6.17 -31.27 31.55
N ASP A 410 -4.94 -31.21 31.02
CA ASP A 410 -4.14 -29.98 31.02
C ASP A 410 -4.53 -28.96 29.93
N TRP A 411 -5.40 -29.36 28.98
CA TRP A 411 -5.95 -28.44 27.97
C TRP A 411 -7.25 -27.74 28.41
N LYS A 412 -7.77 -28.03 29.61
CA LYS A 412 -9.07 -27.51 30.07
C LYS A 412 -9.00 -26.28 30.98
N ILE A 413 -7.81 -25.69 31.18
CA ILE A 413 -7.66 -24.44 31.96
C ILE A 413 -7.23 -23.28 31.03
N LEU A 414 -8.07 -23.01 30.04
CA LEU A 414 -8.19 -21.67 29.44
C LEU A 414 -9.67 -21.32 29.51
N THR A 415 -10.13 -21.09 30.75
CA THR A 415 -11.48 -20.63 31.07
C THR A 415 -11.82 -19.39 30.27
N ASP A 416 -12.87 -19.55 29.47
CA ASP A 416 -13.82 -18.57 28.99
C ASP A 416 -13.62 -17.14 29.52
N PHE A 417 -12.85 -16.36 28.78
CA PHE A 417 -13.15 -14.94 28.70
C PHE A 417 -14.36 -14.84 27.77
N GLU A 418 -15.56 -14.91 28.34
CA GLU A 418 -16.81 -14.56 27.68
C GLU A 418 -16.71 -13.11 27.16
N GLN A 419 -16.10 -12.93 26.00
CA GLN A 419 -16.50 -11.86 25.11
C GLN A 419 -17.91 -12.24 24.69
N SER A 420 -18.90 -11.69 25.39
CA SER A 420 -20.29 -11.71 24.93
C SER A 420 -20.23 -11.41 23.43
N PRO A 421 -20.66 -12.33 22.55
CA PRO A 421 -20.56 -12.14 21.12
C PRO A 421 -21.37 -10.88 20.84
N THR A 422 -20.67 -9.77 20.63
CA THR A 422 -21.30 -8.54 20.19
C THR A 422 -21.81 -8.94 18.82
N LEU A 423 -23.11 -9.22 18.72
CA LEU A 423 -23.77 -9.51 17.47
C LEU A 423 -23.36 -8.38 16.54
N LYS A 424 -22.39 -8.67 15.67
CA LYS A 424 -21.99 -7.75 14.62
C LYS A 424 -23.21 -7.75 13.73
N VAL A 425 -24.10 -6.78 13.95
CA VAL A 425 -25.17 -6.46 13.02
C VAL A 425 -24.50 -6.44 11.65
N PRO A 426 -24.91 -7.30 10.71
CA PRO A 426 -24.31 -7.35 9.38
C PRO A 426 -24.36 -5.94 8.82
N GLU A 427 -23.19 -5.32 8.68
CA GLU A 427 -23.11 -4.01 8.05
C GLU A 427 -23.57 -4.22 6.60
N PRO A 428 -24.54 -3.45 6.10
CA PRO A 428 -25.03 -3.63 4.75
C PRO A 428 -23.84 -3.55 3.78
N PRO A 429 -23.82 -4.39 2.73
CA PRO A 429 -22.73 -4.36 1.77
C PRO A 429 -22.58 -2.92 1.23
N PRO A 430 -21.33 -2.43 1.05
CA PRO A 430 -21.11 -1.10 0.51
C PRO A 430 -21.80 -0.99 -0.85
N LEU A 431 -22.62 0.05 -1.01
CA LEU A 431 -23.27 0.37 -2.27
C LEU A 431 -22.20 0.52 -3.37
N ARG A 432 -22.46 -0.10 -4.53
CA ARG A 432 -21.62 0.08 -5.72
C ARG A 432 -21.68 1.56 -6.13
N PRO A 433 -20.54 2.20 -6.41
CA PRO A 433 -20.57 3.56 -6.96
C PRO A 433 -21.19 3.58 -8.36
N HIS A 434 -21.94 4.64 -8.61
CA HIS A 434 -22.42 5.12 -9.90
C HIS A 434 -21.40 6.06 -10.57
N LEU A 435 -20.60 6.78 -9.77
CA LEU A 435 -19.63 7.76 -10.28
C LEU A 435 -18.17 7.36 -10.00
N THR A 436 -17.31 7.49 -11.02
CA THR A 436 -15.84 7.45 -10.86
C THR A 436 -15.15 8.61 -11.55
N PHE A 437 -13.87 8.78 -11.25
CA PHE A 437 -13.03 9.86 -11.76
C PHE A 437 -11.86 9.29 -12.54
N ARG A 438 -11.54 9.89 -13.68
CA ARG A 438 -10.36 9.55 -14.47
C ARG A 438 -9.51 10.78 -14.68
N VAL A 439 -8.22 10.67 -14.39
CA VAL A 439 -7.23 11.71 -14.72
C VAL A 439 -6.27 11.21 -15.78
N TRP A 440 -5.87 12.12 -16.67
CA TRP A 440 -4.89 11.81 -17.70
C TRP A 440 -4.15 13.06 -18.17
N ASP A 441 -2.98 12.85 -18.74
CA ASP A 441 -2.25 13.80 -19.56
C ASP A 441 -1.85 13.18 -20.92
N ALA A 442 -0.96 13.85 -21.64
CA ALA A 442 -0.45 13.39 -22.93
C ALA A 442 0.49 12.16 -22.83
N LYS A 443 1.03 11.85 -21.64
CA LYS A 443 1.92 10.70 -21.40
C LYS A 443 1.17 9.46 -20.95
N ASN A 444 -0.11 9.58 -20.58
CA ASN A 444 -0.93 8.44 -20.25
C ASN A 444 -1.04 7.46 -21.42
N ARG A 445 -1.04 6.16 -21.09
CA ARG A 445 -1.24 5.04 -22.02
C ARG A 445 -2.69 4.87 -22.49
N THR A 446 -3.41 5.97 -22.64
CA THR A 446 -4.79 6.01 -23.13
C THR A 446 -4.98 7.29 -23.90
N LYS A 447 -5.76 7.24 -24.97
CA LYS A 447 -6.06 8.42 -25.77
C LYS A 447 -7.52 8.81 -25.61
N PHE A 448 -7.79 10.11 -25.48
CA PHE A 448 -9.15 10.65 -25.49
C PHE A 448 -9.48 11.06 -26.93
N ILE A 449 -10.39 10.35 -27.57
CA ILE A 449 -10.73 10.49 -29.00
C ILE A 449 -12.25 10.53 -29.11
N ASP A 450 -12.79 11.57 -29.75
CA ASP A 450 -14.23 11.73 -30.01
C ASP A 450 -15.10 11.53 -28.76
N GLY A 451 -14.69 12.13 -27.64
CA GLY A 451 -15.40 12.03 -26.37
C GLY A 451 -15.21 10.70 -25.62
N SER A 452 -14.48 9.73 -26.17
CA SER A 452 -14.25 8.41 -25.58
C SER A 452 -12.80 8.23 -25.12
N PHE A 453 -12.55 7.38 -24.13
CA PHE A 453 -11.20 6.92 -23.82
C PHE A 453 -10.92 5.59 -24.50
N VAL A 454 -9.76 5.45 -25.13
CA VAL A 454 -9.31 4.21 -25.77
C VAL A 454 -7.97 3.79 -25.15
N ALA A 455 -7.84 2.50 -24.83
CA ALA A 455 -6.61 1.94 -24.26
C ALA A 455 -5.51 1.79 -25.32
N GLN A 456 -4.24 1.90 -24.93
CA GLN A 456 -3.07 1.91 -25.84
C GLN A 456 -3.07 0.78 -26.85
N ALA A 457 -3.34 -0.44 -26.38
CA ALA A 457 -3.32 -1.64 -27.22
C ALA A 457 -4.21 -1.52 -28.47
N PHE A 458 -5.27 -0.71 -28.41
CA PHE A 458 -6.24 -0.57 -29.50
C PHE A 458 -6.00 0.67 -30.36
N PHE A 459 -5.50 1.79 -29.82
CA PHE A 459 -5.31 2.99 -30.65
C PHE A 459 -3.94 3.07 -31.34
N GLU A 460 -2.89 2.42 -30.82
CA GLU A 460 -1.55 2.48 -31.47
C GLU A 460 -1.48 1.66 -32.75
N ASN A 461 -2.29 0.61 -32.83
CA ASN A 461 -2.34 -0.29 -33.97
C ASN A 461 -3.56 -0.01 -34.87
N ASP A 462 -4.19 1.17 -34.72
CA ASP A 462 -5.38 1.58 -35.47
C ASP A 462 -6.48 0.49 -35.52
N TRP A 463 -6.74 -0.18 -34.38
CA TRP A 463 -7.76 -1.23 -34.35
C TRP A 463 -9.12 -0.66 -34.78
N PRO A 464 -9.79 -1.30 -35.75
CA PRO A 464 -11.11 -0.84 -36.19
C PRO A 464 -12.13 -1.05 -35.06
N ARG A 465 -13.06 -0.11 -34.92
CA ARG A 465 -14.23 -0.29 -34.05
C ARG A 465 -15.26 -1.20 -34.75
N PRO A 466 -16.00 -2.04 -34.00
CA PRO A 466 -15.94 -2.22 -32.54
C PRO A 466 -14.70 -2.99 -32.10
N PHE A 467 -14.16 -2.65 -30.93
CA PHE A 467 -13.03 -3.37 -30.33
C PHE A 467 -13.42 -4.82 -29.96
N PRO A 468 -12.43 -5.73 -29.80
CA PRO A 468 -12.65 -7.09 -29.32
C PRO A 468 -13.50 -7.13 -28.06
N ALA A 469 -14.40 -8.12 -28.00
CA ALA A 469 -15.22 -8.35 -26.84
C ALA A 469 -14.36 -8.58 -25.58
N PRO A 470 -14.80 -8.10 -24.41
CA PRO A 470 -14.07 -8.30 -23.16
C PRO A 470 -13.85 -9.78 -22.85
N ILE A 471 -12.60 -10.13 -22.55
CA ILE A 471 -12.23 -11.50 -22.20
C ILE A 471 -12.57 -11.74 -20.72
N ALA A 472 -13.23 -12.86 -20.43
CA ALA A 472 -13.54 -13.23 -19.06
C ALA A 472 -12.26 -13.46 -18.23
N LEU A 473 -12.27 -13.08 -16.95
CA LEU A 473 -11.11 -13.29 -16.08
C LEU A 473 -10.81 -14.78 -15.88
N ASP A 474 -11.86 -15.60 -15.83
CA ASP A 474 -11.82 -17.06 -15.69
C ASP A 474 -11.88 -17.80 -17.04
N ASP A 475 -11.58 -17.11 -18.14
CA ASP A 475 -11.52 -17.72 -19.46
C ASP A 475 -10.51 -18.89 -19.52
N PRO A 476 -10.84 -20.03 -20.17
CA PRO A 476 -9.96 -21.19 -20.26
C PRO A 476 -8.57 -20.92 -20.87
N SER A 477 -8.44 -19.88 -21.70
CA SER A 477 -7.16 -19.49 -22.29
C SER A 477 -6.21 -18.81 -21.30
N GLU A 478 -6.70 -18.43 -20.11
CA GLU A 478 -5.96 -17.68 -19.08
C GLU A 478 -5.56 -16.25 -19.51
N VAL A 479 -5.87 -15.84 -20.74
CA VAL A 479 -5.46 -14.54 -21.31
C VAL A 479 -6.00 -13.38 -20.49
N GLY A 480 -7.29 -13.38 -20.14
CA GLY A 480 -7.90 -12.33 -19.31
C GLY A 480 -7.22 -12.19 -17.94
N LYS A 481 -6.83 -13.32 -17.35
CA LYS A 481 -6.09 -13.36 -16.08
C LYS A 481 -4.70 -12.75 -16.20
N ILE A 482 -3.96 -13.10 -17.25
CA ILE A 482 -2.61 -12.58 -17.51
C ILE A 482 -2.66 -11.07 -17.77
N LEU A 483 -3.54 -10.62 -18.66
CA LEU A 483 -3.70 -9.19 -18.99
C LEU A 483 -4.05 -8.36 -17.76
N THR A 484 -4.91 -8.89 -16.89
CA THR A 484 -5.29 -8.22 -15.64
C THR A 484 -4.13 -8.15 -14.65
N VAL A 485 -3.32 -9.21 -14.53
CA VAL A 485 -2.14 -9.22 -13.66
C VAL A 485 -1.12 -8.19 -14.15
N LEU A 486 -0.83 -8.16 -15.44
CA LEU A 486 0.10 -7.20 -16.06
C LEU A 486 -0.36 -5.75 -15.85
N HIS A 487 -1.66 -5.48 -16.07
CA HIS A 487 -2.23 -4.16 -15.83
C HIS A 487 -2.09 -3.73 -14.36
N LEU A 488 -2.40 -4.62 -13.43
CA LEU A 488 -2.34 -4.32 -11.99
C LEU A 488 -0.91 -4.24 -11.46
N SER A 489 0.03 -5.02 -11.97
CA SER A 489 1.46 -4.92 -11.61
C SER A 489 2.13 -3.71 -12.23
N LYS A 490 1.49 -3.08 -13.23
CA LYS A 490 2.07 -2.04 -14.08
C LYS A 490 3.32 -2.53 -14.83
N GLU A 491 3.45 -3.83 -15.03
CA GLU A 491 4.55 -4.43 -15.76
C GLU A 491 4.13 -4.72 -17.21
N GLY A 492 4.97 -4.34 -18.18
CA GLY A 492 4.74 -4.57 -19.60
C GLY A 492 3.96 -3.46 -20.33
N ASP A 493 3.81 -3.61 -21.64
CA ASP A 493 3.37 -2.56 -22.58
C ASP A 493 1.97 -2.77 -23.18
N THR A 494 1.11 -3.56 -22.54
CA THR A 494 -0.23 -3.86 -23.09
C THR A 494 -1.36 -3.48 -22.12
N PRO A 495 -1.65 -2.18 -21.91
CA PRO A 495 -2.80 -1.79 -21.11
C PRO A 495 -4.06 -1.93 -21.98
N VAL A 496 -4.65 -3.12 -21.96
CA VAL A 496 -6.00 -3.37 -22.51
C VAL A 496 -7.09 -2.79 -21.62
N TYR A 497 -6.74 -2.39 -20.39
CA TYR A 497 -7.65 -1.78 -19.42
C TYR A 497 -7.40 -0.29 -19.24
N ILE A 498 -8.47 0.42 -18.95
CA ILE A 498 -8.52 1.82 -18.59
C ILE A 498 -8.93 1.91 -17.12
N SER A 499 -8.03 2.37 -16.25
CA SER A 499 -8.32 2.51 -14.81
C SER A 499 -9.11 3.77 -14.48
N THR A 500 -10.15 3.67 -13.66
CA THR A 500 -10.84 4.82 -13.06
C THR A 500 -10.76 4.75 -11.54
N ALA A 501 -10.70 5.91 -10.88
CA ALA A 501 -10.61 6.04 -9.43
C ALA A 501 -11.99 6.33 -8.83
N ALA A 502 -12.38 5.56 -7.81
CA ALA A 502 -13.61 5.79 -7.05
C ALA A 502 -13.46 6.89 -5.98
N SER A 503 -12.27 7.47 -5.83
CA SER A 503 -11.96 8.54 -4.87
C SER A 503 -11.47 9.77 -5.61
N LEU A 504 -12.18 10.89 -5.45
CA LEU A 504 -11.76 12.17 -6.02
C LEU A 504 -10.42 12.62 -5.44
N LEU A 505 -10.20 12.41 -4.14
CA LEU A 505 -8.91 12.69 -3.48
C LEU A 505 -7.76 11.95 -4.15
N GLN A 506 -7.96 10.67 -4.47
CA GLN A 506 -6.95 9.85 -5.16
C GLN A 506 -6.72 10.34 -6.59
N ALA A 507 -7.78 10.65 -7.33
CA ALA A 507 -7.67 11.19 -8.69
C ALA A 507 -6.88 12.51 -8.72
N LEU A 508 -7.22 13.45 -7.84
CA LEU A 508 -6.49 14.72 -7.73
C LEU A 508 -5.04 14.53 -7.28
N SER A 509 -4.78 13.59 -6.37
CA SER A 509 -3.41 13.24 -5.96
C SER A 509 -2.58 12.73 -7.14
N TYR A 510 -3.16 11.93 -8.04
CA TYR A 510 -2.48 11.47 -9.26
C TYR A 510 -2.24 12.58 -10.26
N ALA A 511 -3.19 13.50 -10.39
CA ALA A 511 -3.06 14.61 -11.33
C ALA A 511 -1.89 15.55 -11.00
N MET A 512 -1.48 15.66 -9.73
CA MET A 512 -0.39 16.57 -9.34
C MET A 512 0.99 16.19 -9.89
N SER A 513 1.19 14.95 -10.29
CA SER A 513 2.43 14.50 -10.93
C SER A 513 2.35 14.51 -12.47
N MET A 514 1.20 14.89 -13.04
CA MET A 514 0.94 14.89 -14.48
C MET A 514 1.20 16.27 -15.11
N GLN A 515 1.47 16.29 -16.42
CA GLN A 515 1.68 17.53 -17.17
C GLN A 515 0.36 18.02 -17.78
N ARG A 516 -0.13 19.19 -17.36
CA ARG A 516 -1.44 19.75 -17.80
C ARG A 516 -2.59 18.71 -17.67
N PRO A 517 -2.81 18.18 -16.46
CA PRO A 517 -3.80 17.13 -16.24
C PRO A 517 -5.22 17.56 -16.63
N GLN A 518 -5.94 16.61 -17.22
CA GLN A 518 -7.38 16.68 -17.40
C GLN A 518 -8.07 15.68 -16.46
N LEU A 519 -9.32 15.98 -16.12
CA LEU A 519 -10.14 15.18 -15.22
C LEU A 519 -11.49 14.90 -15.90
N ALA A 520 -11.96 13.66 -15.83
CA ALA A 520 -13.24 13.23 -16.38
C ALA A 520 -14.07 12.56 -15.29
N LEU A 521 -15.38 12.82 -15.36
CA LEU A 521 -16.40 12.15 -14.56
C LEU A 521 -16.97 11.02 -15.42
N ILE A 522 -16.93 9.80 -14.89
CA ILE A 522 -17.31 8.58 -15.60
C ILE A 522 -18.52 7.95 -14.91
N ASP A 523 -19.59 7.77 -15.67
CA ASP A 523 -20.79 7.03 -15.31
C ASP A 523 -20.50 5.53 -15.36
N LEU A 524 -20.59 4.84 -14.23
CA LEU A 524 -20.39 3.40 -14.12
C LEU A 524 -21.62 2.56 -14.47
N ASP A 525 -22.77 3.19 -14.67
CA ASP A 525 -24.05 2.57 -15.04
C ASP A 525 -24.38 2.75 -16.52
N ALA A 526 -23.60 3.55 -17.24
CA ALA A 526 -23.74 3.74 -18.69
C ALA A 526 -23.88 2.38 -19.41
N PRO A 527 -24.85 2.23 -20.33
CA PRO A 527 -25.12 0.96 -21.00
C PRO A 527 -23.89 0.37 -21.69
N GLY A 528 -23.06 1.24 -22.30
CA GLY A 528 -21.82 0.85 -22.97
C GLY A 528 -20.75 0.25 -22.05
N LEU A 529 -20.89 0.38 -20.72
CA LEU A 529 -20.03 -0.25 -19.71
C LEU A 529 -20.65 -1.51 -19.08
N GLN A 530 -21.96 -1.74 -19.23
CA GLN A 530 -22.65 -2.92 -18.65
C GLN A 530 -22.46 -4.20 -19.48
N GLN A 531 -21.67 -4.15 -20.56
CA GLN A 531 -21.28 -5.35 -21.29
C GLN A 531 -20.56 -6.33 -20.35
N THR A 532 -20.91 -7.62 -20.45
CA THR A 532 -20.30 -8.68 -19.66
C THR A 532 -18.78 -8.63 -19.73
N ASN A 533 -18.12 -8.68 -18.57
CA ASN A 533 -16.67 -8.61 -18.40
C ASN A 533 -16.00 -7.30 -18.86
N LYS A 534 -16.76 -6.24 -19.17
CA LYS A 534 -16.15 -4.95 -19.54
C LYS A 534 -15.65 -4.15 -18.34
N LEU A 535 -16.43 -4.12 -17.27
CA LEU A 535 -16.13 -3.36 -16.06
C LEU A 535 -15.80 -4.31 -14.89
N HIS A 536 -14.62 -4.14 -14.31
CA HIS A 536 -14.20 -4.90 -13.13
C HIS A 536 -13.86 -3.96 -11.96
N HIS A 537 -14.37 -4.28 -10.78
CA HIS A 537 -13.90 -3.64 -9.54
C HIS A 537 -12.64 -4.35 -9.06
N ALA A 538 -11.52 -3.63 -8.96
CA ALA A 538 -10.23 -4.23 -8.61
C ALA A 538 -10.27 -4.93 -7.24
N ALA A 539 -11.11 -4.48 -6.31
CA ALA A 539 -11.29 -5.11 -5.01
C ALA A 539 -11.89 -6.53 -5.05
N ASN A 540 -12.62 -6.85 -6.13
CA ASN A 540 -13.16 -8.19 -6.35
C ASN A 540 -12.14 -9.07 -7.07
N VAL A 541 -11.33 -8.47 -7.94
CA VAL A 541 -10.28 -9.15 -8.73
C VAL A 541 -9.08 -9.56 -7.87
N PHE A 542 -8.57 -8.67 -7.01
CA PHE A 542 -7.36 -8.93 -6.21
C PHE A 542 -7.45 -10.17 -5.32
N PRO A 543 -8.52 -10.37 -4.51
CA PRO A 543 -8.65 -11.57 -3.69
C PRO A 543 -8.63 -12.85 -4.51
N TRP A 544 -9.27 -12.83 -5.69
CA TRP A 544 -9.28 -13.94 -6.62
C TRP A 544 -7.88 -14.20 -7.21
N LEU A 545 -7.17 -13.18 -7.70
CA LEU A 545 -5.79 -13.34 -8.17
C LEU A 545 -4.83 -13.82 -7.07
N LYS A 546 -5.05 -13.39 -5.81
CA LYS A 546 -4.25 -13.82 -4.66
C LYS A 546 -4.50 -15.28 -4.29
N SER A 547 -5.74 -15.75 -4.38
CA SER A 547 -6.06 -17.16 -4.13
C SER A 547 -5.40 -18.09 -5.16
N GLN A 548 -5.22 -17.60 -6.39
CA GLN A 548 -4.46 -18.26 -7.46
C GLN A 548 -2.94 -18.09 -7.35
N GLY A 549 -2.44 -17.28 -6.41
CA GLY A 549 -1.01 -17.04 -6.19
C GLY A 549 -0.35 -16.01 -7.11
N LEU A 550 -1.10 -15.34 -7.99
CA LEU A 550 -0.58 -14.43 -9.01
C LEU A 550 -0.34 -13.00 -8.52
N ALA A 551 -1.12 -12.54 -7.53
CA ALA A 551 -1.02 -11.18 -6.98
C ALA A 551 -0.50 -11.15 -5.54
N ARG A 552 0.35 -12.11 -5.15
CA ARG A 552 0.93 -12.18 -3.77
C ARG A 552 1.87 -11.03 -3.45
N TRP A 553 2.45 -10.40 -4.48
CA TRP A 553 3.28 -9.20 -4.37
C TRP A 553 2.47 -7.98 -3.90
N ALA A 554 1.17 -7.92 -4.23
CA ALA A 554 0.35 -6.74 -3.99
C ALA A 554 -0.13 -6.63 -2.54
N ARG A 555 0.33 -5.61 -1.81
CA ARG A 555 -0.31 -5.17 -0.56
C ARG A 555 -1.62 -4.40 -0.83
N TYR A 556 -1.71 -3.80 -2.00
CA TYR A 556 -2.90 -3.10 -2.48
C TYR A 556 -4.11 -4.05 -2.53
N LYS A 557 -5.29 -3.47 -2.26
CA LYS A 557 -6.56 -4.20 -2.17
C LYS A 557 -7.58 -3.81 -3.25
N GLY A 558 -7.26 -2.87 -4.15
CA GLY A 558 -8.17 -2.51 -5.24
C GLY A 558 -9.43 -1.73 -4.85
N HIS A 559 -9.61 -1.30 -3.60
CA HIS A 559 -10.87 -0.69 -3.16
C HIS A 559 -11.27 0.58 -3.93
N GLY A 560 -10.29 1.34 -4.40
CA GLY A 560 -10.50 2.63 -5.04
C GLY A 560 -10.43 2.60 -6.57
N GLU A 561 -10.36 1.43 -7.21
CA GLU A 561 -10.06 1.33 -8.63
C GLU A 561 -11.05 0.43 -9.38
N HIS A 562 -11.50 0.90 -10.55
CA HIS A 562 -12.24 0.10 -11.51
C HIS A 562 -11.43 0.00 -12.81
N LEU A 563 -11.50 -1.16 -13.45
CA LEU A 563 -10.81 -1.47 -14.70
C LEU A 563 -11.85 -1.59 -15.79
N VAL A 564 -11.70 -0.82 -16.87
CA VAL A 564 -12.60 -0.86 -18.03
C VAL A 564 -11.86 -1.45 -19.22
N TRP A 565 -12.38 -2.51 -19.81
CA TRP A 565 -11.80 -3.15 -20.99
C TRP A 565 -11.96 -2.28 -22.25
N ALA A 566 -10.86 -2.13 -23.00
CA ALA A 566 -10.71 -1.48 -24.29
C ALA A 566 -11.04 0.01 -24.35
N ASP A 567 -12.28 0.40 -24.05
CA ASP A 567 -12.74 1.77 -24.15
C ASP A 567 -13.77 2.17 -23.08
N ILE A 568 -13.72 3.46 -22.71
CA ILE A 568 -14.82 4.13 -22.02
C ILE A 568 -15.55 4.93 -23.09
N PRO A 569 -16.77 4.54 -23.47
CA PRO A 569 -17.50 5.18 -24.55
C PRO A 569 -17.97 6.59 -24.15
N SER A 570 -18.23 7.44 -25.13
CA SER A 570 -18.55 8.86 -24.92
C SER A 570 -19.82 9.10 -24.12
N ASP A 571 -20.79 8.19 -24.18
CA ASP A 571 -22.02 8.24 -23.37
C ASP A 571 -21.75 8.00 -21.88
N ALA A 572 -20.66 7.30 -21.54
CA ALA A 572 -20.20 7.10 -20.17
C ALA A 572 -19.35 8.27 -19.64
N VAL A 573 -18.90 9.18 -20.50
CA VAL A 573 -18.11 10.35 -20.11
C VAL A 573 -19.04 11.53 -19.85
N LEU A 574 -19.33 11.77 -18.58
CA LEU A 574 -20.29 12.79 -18.17
C LEU A 574 -19.73 14.21 -18.35
N HIS A 575 -18.47 14.43 -17.99
CA HIS A 575 -17.86 15.75 -18.14
C HIS A 575 -16.34 15.65 -18.16
N VAL A 576 -15.70 16.60 -18.85
CA VAL A 576 -14.25 16.73 -18.95
C VAL A 576 -13.84 18.13 -18.53
N LEU A 577 -12.87 18.20 -17.64
CA LEU A 577 -12.39 19.42 -16.99
C LEU A 577 -10.89 19.55 -17.21
N ASN A 578 -10.46 20.77 -17.52
CA ASN A 578 -9.05 21.14 -17.36
C ASN A 578 -8.80 21.43 -15.88
N LEU A 579 -7.87 20.70 -15.25
CA LEU A 579 -7.69 20.78 -13.80
C LEU A 579 -7.13 22.14 -13.34
N GLU A 580 -6.28 22.78 -14.14
CA GLU A 580 -5.75 24.11 -13.84
C GLU A 580 -6.88 25.15 -13.80
N ASN A 581 -7.80 25.09 -14.77
CA ASN A 581 -8.97 25.95 -14.81
C ASN A 581 -9.89 25.69 -13.61
N LEU A 582 -10.13 24.43 -13.26
CA LEU A 582 -10.94 24.04 -12.12
C LEU A 582 -10.36 24.57 -10.79
N ILE A 583 -9.05 24.39 -10.58
CA ILE A 583 -8.37 24.89 -9.37
C ILE A 583 -8.47 26.41 -9.30
N ARG A 584 -8.24 27.11 -10.42
CA ARG A 584 -8.33 28.57 -10.49
C ARG A 584 -9.74 29.08 -10.19
N GLU A 585 -10.76 28.44 -10.74
CA GLU A 585 -12.16 28.78 -10.48
C GLU A 585 -12.51 28.58 -9.01
N LEU A 586 -12.20 27.41 -8.44
CA LEU A 586 -12.52 27.10 -7.05
C LEU A 586 -11.69 27.93 -6.05
N ASN A 587 -10.46 28.30 -6.38
CA ASN A 587 -9.64 29.18 -5.55
C ASN A 587 -10.07 30.64 -5.59
N SER A 588 -10.84 31.05 -6.61
CA SER A 588 -11.38 32.42 -6.68
C SER A 588 -12.52 32.66 -5.69
N ASP A 589 -13.16 31.59 -5.21
CA ASP A 589 -14.22 31.63 -4.20
C ASP A 589 -13.67 31.23 -2.83
N THR A 590 -13.84 32.10 -1.83
CA THR A 590 -13.27 31.88 -0.49
C THR A 590 -13.75 30.60 0.17
N ASP A 591 -15.05 30.28 0.03
CA ASP A 591 -15.62 29.10 0.69
C ASP A 591 -15.09 27.81 0.04
N CYS A 592 -14.94 27.80 -1.29
CA CYS A 592 -14.37 26.67 -2.04
C CYS A 592 -12.86 26.53 -1.83
N HIS A 593 -12.11 27.63 -1.84
CA HIS A 593 -10.68 27.65 -1.56
C HIS A 593 -10.37 26.98 -0.21
N ASP A 594 -11.08 27.41 0.84
CA ASP A 594 -10.87 26.94 2.20
C ASP A 594 -11.29 25.47 2.37
N LEU A 595 -12.39 25.07 1.71
CA LEU A 595 -12.86 23.68 1.74
C LEU A 595 -11.91 22.73 1.01
N MET A 596 -11.58 23.05 -0.26
CA MET A 596 -10.83 22.15 -1.13
C MET A 596 -9.35 22.09 -0.75
N HIS A 597 -8.79 23.20 -0.27
CA HIS A 597 -7.43 23.30 0.24
C HIS A 597 -6.40 22.69 -0.72
N PHE A 598 -6.45 23.10 -1.99
CA PHE A 598 -5.60 22.57 -3.07
C PHE A 598 -4.10 22.70 -2.78
N ASN A 599 -3.70 23.62 -1.89
CA ASN A 599 -2.31 23.76 -1.43
C ASN A 599 -1.74 22.50 -0.75
N ALA A 600 -2.59 21.59 -0.25
CA ALA A 600 -2.14 20.30 0.29
C ALA A 600 -1.72 19.30 -0.81
N PHE A 601 -2.13 19.53 -2.06
CA PHE A 601 -1.87 18.66 -3.19
C PHE A 601 -0.55 19.07 -3.85
N THR A 602 0.54 18.44 -3.43
CA THR A 602 1.86 18.63 -4.04
C THR A 602 2.28 17.38 -4.81
N SER A 603 3.10 17.53 -5.85
CA SER A 603 3.54 16.42 -6.72
C SER A 603 4.25 15.29 -5.95
N ALA A 604 4.90 15.60 -4.82
CA ALA A 604 5.58 14.63 -3.96
C ALA A 604 4.69 14.04 -2.86
N ALA A 605 3.50 14.62 -2.61
CA ALA A 605 2.65 14.18 -1.51
C ALA A 605 1.87 12.91 -1.86
N LYS A 606 2.05 11.88 -1.04
CA LYS A 606 1.23 10.67 -1.10
C LYS A 606 -0.20 10.97 -0.68
N THR A 607 -1.20 10.31 -1.28
CA THR A 607 -2.63 10.49 -0.97
C THR A 607 -2.95 10.38 0.52
N ASN A 608 -2.29 9.49 1.27
CA ASN A 608 -2.47 9.36 2.73
C ASN A 608 -1.97 10.57 3.51
N THR A 609 -0.90 11.23 3.04
CA THR A 609 -0.37 12.46 3.63
C THR A 609 -1.35 13.59 3.42
N ILE A 610 -1.84 13.76 2.18
CA ILE A 610 -2.88 14.74 1.83
C ILE A 610 -4.13 14.50 2.69
N ALA A 611 -4.62 13.26 2.78
CA ALA A 611 -5.75 12.90 3.64
C ALA A 611 -5.51 13.19 5.13
N SER A 612 -4.26 13.13 5.62
CA SER A 612 -3.94 13.50 7.01
C SER A 612 -4.07 14.99 7.22
N THR A 613 -3.48 15.79 6.32
CA THR A 613 -3.55 17.26 6.35
C THR A 613 -5.00 17.73 6.29
N LEU A 614 -5.80 17.20 5.35
CA LEU A 614 -7.22 17.56 5.25
C LEU A 614 -8.02 17.17 6.49
N ARG A 615 -7.71 16.03 7.11
CA ARG A 615 -8.35 15.61 8.37
C ARG A 615 -7.98 16.54 9.54
N GLU A 616 -6.76 17.04 9.58
CA GLU A 616 -6.29 17.95 10.62
C GLU A 616 -7.03 19.30 10.61
N ASN A 617 -7.57 19.70 9.45
CA ASN A 617 -8.43 20.88 9.34
C ASN A 617 -9.77 20.72 10.09
N ASN A 618 -10.19 19.48 10.40
CA ASN A 618 -11.41 19.15 11.17
C ASN A 618 -12.66 19.90 10.67
N VAL A 619 -12.86 19.94 9.35
CA VAL A 619 -13.98 20.65 8.74
C VAL A 619 -15.31 20.02 9.17
N LEU A 620 -16.23 20.87 9.65
CA LEU A 620 -17.58 20.47 10.02
C LEU A 620 -18.56 20.78 8.88
N LEU A 621 -19.57 19.92 8.72
CA LEU A 621 -20.68 20.20 7.82
C LEU A 621 -21.56 21.31 8.40
N ASN A 622 -21.53 22.48 7.77
CA ASN A 622 -22.29 23.68 8.11
C ASN A 622 -22.75 24.40 6.83
N THR A 623 -23.39 25.57 6.96
CA THR A 623 -23.96 26.32 5.82
C THR A 623 -22.89 26.76 4.81
N THR A 624 -21.71 27.19 5.26
CA THR A 624 -20.59 27.57 4.40
C THR A 624 -20.04 26.36 3.65
N THR A 625 -19.82 25.25 4.35
CA THR A 625 -19.38 23.98 3.75
C THR A 625 -20.40 23.46 2.72
N ALA A 626 -21.70 23.50 3.04
CA ALA A 626 -22.75 23.07 2.11
C ALA A 626 -22.81 23.94 0.85
N ARG A 627 -22.64 25.25 0.99
CA ARG A 627 -22.54 26.19 -0.12
C ARG A 627 -21.31 25.90 -0.99
N ALA A 628 -20.15 25.72 -0.38
CA ALA A 628 -18.91 25.36 -1.07
C ALA A 628 -19.02 24.03 -1.82
N LEU A 629 -19.66 23.01 -1.20
CA LEU A 629 -19.96 21.74 -1.86
C LEU A 629 -20.85 21.92 -3.09
N GLY A 630 -21.88 22.77 -3.02
CA GLY A 630 -22.77 23.04 -4.15
C GLY A 630 -22.05 23.75 -5.30
N LYS A 631 -21.24 24.77 -5.00
CA LYS A 631 -20.38 25.45 -5.99
C LYS A 631 -19.35 24.50 -6.59
N THR A 632 -18.76 23.63 -5.78
CA THR A 632 -17.79 22.62 -6.25
C THR A 632 -18.47 21.63 -7.19
N ALA A 633 -19.64 21.10 -6.82
CA ALA A 633 -20.43 20.23 -7.69
C ALA A 633 -20.77 20.90 -9.03
N LYS A 634 -21.12 22.20 -9.01
CA LYS A 634 -21.34 23.00 -10.22
C LYS A 634 -20.08 23.12 -11.08
N ALA A 635 -18.93 23.42 -10.49
CA ALA A 635 -17.66 23.51 -11.21
C ALA A 635 -17.24 22.17 -11.83
N PHE A 636 -17.69 21.06 -11.27
CA PHE A 636 -17.52 19.71 -11.82
C PHE A 636 -18.56 19.35 -12.91
N GLY A 637 -19.45 20.28 -13.27
CA GLY A 637 -20.47 20.09 -14.29
C GLY A 637 -21.73 19.35 -13.81
N LEU A 638 -21.90 19.09 -12.51
CA LEU A 638 -23.06 18.31 -12.00
C LEU A 638 -24.41 19.04 -12.10
N ASN A 639 -24.43 20.28 -12.60
CA ASN A 639 -25.65 21.00 -12.96
C ASN A 639 -26.04 20.84 -14.44
N LEU A 640 -25.23 20.13 -15.24
CA LEU A 640 -25.51 19.82 -16.65
C LEU A 640 -26.55 18.70 -16.79
N GLY A 641 -27.12 18.54 -17.99
CA GLY A 641 -28.30 17.70 -18.22
C GLY A 641 -28.06 16.19 -18.27
N ASN A 642 -26.81 15.76 -18.29
CA ASN A 642 -26.42 14.35 -18.47
C ASN A 642 -26.10 13.61 -17.17
N PHE A 643 -26.34 14.22 -16.00
CA PHE A 643 -26.10 13.61 -14.69
C PHE A 643 -27.39 13.05 -14.06
N THR A 644 -27.26 12.07 -13.18
CA THR A 644 -28.35 11.51 -12.37
C THR A 644 -28.25 11.98 -10.91
N LEU A 645 -29.31 11.76 -10.13
CA LEU A 645 -29.28 12.07 -8.70
C LEU A 645 -28.28 11.19 -7.94
N GLU A 646 -28.08 9.96 -8.40
CA GLU A 646 -27.12 8.99 -7.88
C GLU A 646 -25.67 9.46 -8.11
N HIS A 647 -25.37 10.07 -9.26
CA HIS A 647 -24.06 10.70 -9.50
C HIS A 647 -23.78 11.82 -8.50
N LEU A 648 -24.79 12.63 -8.21
CA LEU A 648 -24.68 13.71 -7.24
C LEU A 648 -24.49 13.19 -5.81
N GLN A 649 -25.25 12.14 -5.42
CA GLN A 649 -25.10 11.45 -4.13
C GLN A 649 -23.67 10.95 -3.95
N ASP A 650 -23.14 10.22 -4.94
CA ASP A 650 -21.79 9.68 -4.89
C ASP A 650 -20.74 10.80 -4.83
N PHE A 651 -20.89 11.85 -5.64
CA PHE A 651 -19.95 12.98 -5.62
C PHE A 651 -19.85 13.61 -4.24
N VAL A 652 -20.99 13.91 -3.61
CA VAL A 652 -21.06 14.44 -2.25
C VAL A 652 -20.40 13.46 -1.28
N ALA A 653 -20.73 12.17 -1.36
CA ALA A 653 -20.13 11.14 -0.50
C ALA A 653 -18.59 11.07 -0.64
N ARG A 654 -18.05 11.18 -1.86
CA ARG A 654 -16.60 11.12 -2.11
C ARG A 654 -15.85 12.37 -1.64
N ILE A 655 -16.46 13.54 -1.69
CA ILE A 655 -15.85 14.74 -1.08
C ILE A 655 -15.87 14.61 0.44
N LEU A 656 -17.00 14.24 1.05
CA LEU A 656 -17.07 14.08 2.51
C LEU A 656 -16.02 13.05 3.01
N ASP A 657 -15.94 11.88 2.40
CA ASP A 657 -14.96 10.84 2.76
C ASP A 657 -13.51 11.31 2.52
N GLY A 658 -13.23 11.90 1.35
CA GLY A 658 -11.89 12.37 0.97
C GLY A 658 -11.35 13.47 1.89
N TRP A 659 -12.19 14.45 2.24
CA TRP A 659 -11.83 15.59 3.09
C TRP A 659 -12.13 15.35 4.59
N THR A 660 -12.68 14.18 4.94
CA THR A 660 -13.10 13.83 6.30
C THR A 660 -14.02 14.90 6.92
N ILE A 661 -14.97 15.42 6.14
CA ILE A 661 -15.93 16.42 6.60
C ILE A 661 -16.89 15.75 7.58
N SER A 662 -16.90 16.22 8.83
CA SER A 662 -17.66 15.58 9.90
C SER A 662 -19.07 16.15 9.99
N LYS A 663 -20.07 15.27 10.02
CA LYS A 663 -21.47 15.61 10.37
C LYS A 663 -21.61 15.67 11.89
N PRO A 664 -21.99 16.83 12.48
CA PRO A 664 -22.32 16.94 13.90
C PRO A 664 -23.33 15.89 14.38
N ASP A 665 -23.04 15.23 15.51
CA ASP A 665 -23.87 14.15 16.07
C ASP A 665 -25.30 14.60 16.42
N ASN A 666 -25.47 15.87 16.76
CA ASN A 666 -26.73 16.48 17.19
C ASN A 666 -27.38 17.35 16.09
N MET A 667 -27.07 17.09 14.81
CA MET A 667 -27.70 17.81 13.71
C MET A 667 -29.17 17.42 13.60
N ASP A 668 -30.06 18.38 13.83
CA ASP A 668 -31.50 18.17 13.67
C ASP A 668 -31.91 18.13 12.19
N ILE A 669 -33.11 17.59 11.95
CA ILE A 669 -33.65 17.41 10.59
C ILE A 669 -33.82 18.77 9.89
N HIS A 670 -34.19 19.83 10.62
CA HIS A 670 -34.36 21.16 10.06
C HIS A 670 -33.03 21.79 9.63
N THR A 671 -31.96 21.64 10.41
CA THR A 671 -30.62 22.08 10.01
C THR A 671 -30.18 21.31 8.78
N MET A 672 -30.32 19.97 8.76
CA MET A 672 -29.95 19.18 7.57
C MET A 672 -30.74 19.59 6.31
N SER A 673 -32.04 19.88 6.46
CA SER A 673 -32.87 20.39 5.36
C SER A 673 -32.41 21.77 4.89
N SER A 674 -32.05 22.67 5.80
CA SER A 674 -31.50 24.00 5.48
C SER A 674 -30.14 23.92 4.77
N LEU A 675 -29.26 23.00 5.20
CA LEU A 675 -27.99 22.72 4.51
C LEU A 675 -28.21 22.18 3.11
N ALA A 676 -29.16 21.25 2.94
CA ALA A 676 -29.52 20.70 1.64
C ALA A 676 -30.07 21.77 0.70
N ALA A 677 -30.93 22.67 1.20
CA ALA A 677 -31.45 23.80 0.42
C ALA A 677 -30.33 24.77 0.01
N THR A 678 -29.38 25.02 0.92
CA THR A 678 -28.19 25.85 0.65
C THR A 678 -27.32 25.23 -0.45
N PHE A 679 -27.04 23.93 -0.36
CA PHE A 679 -26.31 23.18 -1.38
C PHE A 679 -27.01 23.25 -2.73
N ALA A 680 -28.30 22.93 -2.78
CA ALA A 680 -29.08 22.89 -4.03
C ALA A 680 -29.16 24.28 -4.69
N THR A 681 -29.33 25.33 -3.89
CA THR A 681 -29.30 26.73 -4.39
C THR A 681 -27.93 27.10 -4.95
N ALA A 682 -26.85 26.69 -4.28
CA ALA A 682 -25.48 26.97 -4.72
C ALA A 682 -25.08 26.18 -5.98
N LEU A 683 -25.58 24.96 -6.14
CA LEU A 683 -25.43 24.16 -7.36
C LEU A 683 -26.10 24.85 -8.56
N GLY A 684 -27.16 25.64 -8.32
CA GLY A 684 -27.82 26.47 -9.31
C GLY A 684 -28.87 25.71 -10.14
N PRO A 685 -29.43 26.32 -11.19
CA PRO A 685 -30.42 25.66 -12.03
C PRO A 685 -29.83 24.39 -12.67
N HIS A 686 -30.56 23.28 -12.56
CA HIS A 686 -30.16 21.98 -13.08
C HIS A 686 -30.72 21.80 -14.49
N ALA A 687 -29.84 21.67 -15.48
CA ALA A 687 -30.25 21.40 -16.86
C ALA A 687 -30.91 20.02 -17.02
N GLY A 688 -30.71 19.10 -16.06
CA GLY A 688 -31.34 17.78 -16.04
C GLY A 688 -32.81 17.77 -15.62
N GLY A 689 -33.42 18.92 -15.35
CA GLY A 689 -34.84 19.02 -15.00
C GLY A 689 -35.21 18.50 -13.59
N PHE A 690 -34.22 18.18 -12.76
CA PHE A 690 -34.48 17.78 -11.38
C PHE A 690 -35.06 18.94 -10.58
N ASN A 691 -36.13 18.68 -9.83
CA ASN A 691 -36.66 19.65 -8.91
C ASN A 691 -35.71 19.85 -7.72
N LEU A 692 -35.80 21.03 -7.07
CA LEU A 692 -34.95 21.41 -5.94
C LEU A 692 -34.97 20.36 -4.82
N GLN A 693 -36.15 19.78 -4.53
CA GLN A 693 -36.33 18.82 -3.45
C GLN A 693 -35.61 17.49 -3.70
N ALA A 694 -35.55 17.04 -4.96
CA ALA A 694 -34.82 15.84 -5.36
C ALA A 694 -33.31 16.03 -5.18
N VAL A 695 -32.78 17.21 -5.54
CA VAL A 695 -31.37 17.57 -5.32
C VAL A 695 -31.05 17.68 -3.83
N MET A 696 -31.96 18.24 -3.03
CA MET A 696 -31.83 18.25 -1.57
C MET A 696 -31.77 16.83 -1.00
N ALA A 697 -32.62 15.91 -1.46
CA ALA A 697 -32.62 14.52 -1.03
C ALA A 697 -31.33 13.78 -1.43
N ALA A 698 -30.85 13.99 -2.66
CA ALA A 698 -29.59 13.45 -3.14
C ALA A 698 -28.39 13.93 -2.30
N PHE A 699 -28.35 15.21 -1.95
CA PHE A 699 -27.33 15.74 -1.04
C PHE A 699 -27.37 15.04 0.33
N GLN A 700 -28.56 14.86 0.91
CA GLN A 700 -28.70 14.22 2.23
C GLN A 700 -28.23 12.76 2.22
N GLU A 701 -28.61 11.98 1.21
CA GLU A 701 -28.14 10.59 1.10
C GLU A 701 -26.62 10.53 0.86
N GLY A 702 -26.07 11.43 0.03
CA GLY A 702 -24.62 11.54 -0.15
C GLY A 702 -23.88 11.89 1.14
N VAL A 703 -24.44 12.77 1.98
CA VAL A 703 -23.89 13.09 3.30
C VAL A 703 -23.90 11.87 4.22
N ASP A 704 -25.00 11.12 4.24
CA ASP A 704 -25.14 9.93 5.08
C ASP A 704 -24.21 8.81 4.59
N GLN A 705 -24.10 8.58 3.28
CA GLN A 705 -23.15 7.65 2.69
C GLN A 705 -21.70 8.03 2.99
N GLY A 706 -21.32 9.29 2.81
CA GLY A 706 -19.98 9.79 3.15
C GLY A 706 -19.65 9.60 4.64
N THR A 707 -20.60 9.89 5.53
CA THR A 707 -20.44 9.68 6.98
C THR A 707 -20.24 8.20 7.31
N ARG A 708 -21.00 7.29 6.67
CA ARG A 708 -20.81 5.83 6.79
C ARG A 708 -19.42 5.41 6.31
N CYS A 709 -18.93 5.94 5.19
CA CYS A 709 -17.59 5.67 4.68
C CYS A 709 -16.50 6.10 5.67
N ILE A 710 -16.58 7.31 6.21
CA ILE A 710 -15.64 7.81 7.24
C ILE A 710 -15.65 6.90 8.47
N ALA A 711 -16.84 6.50 8.95
CA ALA A 711 -17.00 5.59 10.08
C ALA A 711 -16.39 4.21 9.81
N HIS A 712 -16.63 3.64 8.62
CA HIS A 712 -16.08 2.36 8.20
C HIS A 712 -14.55 2.39 8.18
N TRP A 713 -13.95 3.39 7.54
CA TRP A 713 -12.49 3.49 7.40
C TRP A 713 -11.78 3.89 8.71
N SER A 714 -12.40 4.70 9.56
CA SER A 714 -11.85 5.05 10.88
C SER A 714 -11.78 3.86 11.84
N ARG A 715 -12.80 2.97 11.82
CA ARG A 715 -12.81 1.70 12.59
C ARG A 715 -11.67 0.78 12.18
N SER A 716 -11.40 0.69 10.88
CA SER A 716 -10.34 -0.15 10.31
C SER A 716 -8.93 0.30 10.71
N ARG A 717 -8.66 1.62 10.72
CA ARG A 717 -7.31 2.16 11.01
C ARG A 717 -6.96 2.22 12.50
N THR A 718 -7.95 2.36 13.39
CA THR A 718 -7.69 2.61 14.83
C THR A 718 -8.21 1.53 15.77
N GLY A 719 -9.12 0.65 15.34
CA GLY A 719 -9.78 -0.32 16.22
C GLY A 719 -8.86 -1.36 16.86
N SER A 720 -7.77 -1.74 16.19
CA SER A 720 -6.84 -2.76 16.73
C SER A 720 -5.77 -2.17 17.67
N ARG A 721 -5.28 -0.95 17.41
CA ARG A 721 -4.19 -0.33 18.20
C ARG A 721 -4.66 0.67 19.26
N ARG A 722 -5.66 1.53 19.00
CA ARG A 722 -6.05 2.61 19.96
C ARG A 722 -6.97 2.16 21.09
N LYS A 723 -7.87 1.19 20.88
CA LYS A 723 -8.68 0.63 21.99
C LYS A 723 -7.80 -0.06 23.04
N ARG A 724 -6.63 -0.59 22.66
CA ARG A 724 -5.69 -1.24 23.60
C ARG A 724 -4.95 -0.28 24.53
N PHE A 725 -4.86 1.01 24.19
CA PHE A 725 -4.18 2.02 25.00
C PHE A 725 -5.11 2.88 25.87
N ARG A 726 -6.44 2.79 25.66
CA ARG A 726 -7.42 3.43 26.55
C ARG A 726 -8.00 2.49 27.61
N SER A 727 -7.77 1.18 27.47
CA SER A 727 -8.17 0.14 28.44
C SER A 727 -6.97 -0.46 29.19
N ALA A 728 -5.82 0.20 29.13
CA ALA A 728 -4.61 -0.04 29.93
C ALA A 728 -4.26 1.31 30.57
#